data_AF-A0A1X6N1F0-F1
#
_entry.id   AF-A0A1X6N1F0-F1
#
_cell.length_a   1.000
_cell.length_b   1.000
_cell.length_c   1.000
_cell.angle_alpha   90.00
_cell.angle_beta   90.00
_cell.angle_gamma   90.00
#
_symmetry.space_group_name_H-M   'P 1'
#
loop_
_entity.id
_entity.type
_entity.pdbx_description
1 polymer ?
#
loop_
_entity_poly.entity_id
_entity_poly.type
_entity_poly.pdbx_seq_one_letter_code
_entity_poly.pdbx_strand_id
1 'polypeptide(L)'
;MLWQLSIAAAAGSLTWAWFSTQIQTTVVNIKALPPQSVYITSSVIGRDGAFRGNAWEHFNPTDTQPPFFQVFHPAFLDVLGSSPSIRAISTSPGFAFAHEAPVWAPETDEVFFCSNAGGYLGFNDWDTNNQVAKISMKQVRGTIAASGSSVAPVNVSATKVQDAHFEVALLDLADTVQMTNGGTGPFRSSLLLINSGRAHLPPSLTLVNPLPPYNVTTLLDNYYGRQFNSLNDVKIHPRSKAIFFTDVTYGFYNHFRPPPLLPNQVYRFDPDMGSVRVVADGFNRCNGLAFTRDGNVAYVADSGAAGGFLGKNQTHPATIYAFDVDPKSQVYLNRRVFAYIDTGVPDGIQVDNAGNVYAACGDGVHVWNQEGTLIGKFLLGAESANMVFAKKGELIILAETGPWPVPVRLIYICLRPLTASQSDVPTDHSLTHDALSIMSTPFRVESPYTEGPDFLLHILVASRSFTKAHINWKALKEGTAIYLCSTRQPMQRHTSPVDRLPDEILSYVLALGAFIDEDDRPKPEAHEHISSCTQVSYGYSVFVAAVSKHWRRVALSTSELWSRIYMTTDDAIEESATDEDSFYCARLFLSRSGNYALDIFIDARDPDWDFSEFDCSSAGSTPLIDYDPESDYRHPFSLAHMRVALEIVRPYLHRARSLVVLTDRWAPMHLALNVFSAGTPNGKRGDVEPPRAPLLQSLILMRCNEFVSYAPYFIPEELAGRAFLPFGCAEPGVALPRLKQLTLAGVHVDWFTFIPRLPSLSLKSLQLTYHCAAVRPSVSEFRQLLDRCAMLEQLTIKVSGPANLSEGHALEPLPLPRLRKLTLGFESPGAAIDLLRMIEAPDLRELGLQDARDPAGLDEQPADPLLAYCARQSAHIPVGGFRLHELALYPVFPHLTAMSLNEVGASEHAFQLLFASAPRLHSLMLINTPAAATRALRPGRPCDAPFCVCPQLDRLVVRGFETAMDPALMGVLGERAEYGATVRDVQMQPVVSGRSASEADEVAEAYEDFEGELDVAMGELPPLPHFDLDLEAWPADDVESTDIQDVPTALESAIVLSSS
;
A
#
# COMPACT_ATOMS: atom_id res chain seq x y z
N MET A 1 25.68 30.16 -52.82
CA MET A 1 25.84 29.72 -51.41
C MET A 1 26.07 30.89 -50.45
N LEU A 2 26.96 31.85 -50.71
CA LEU A 2 27.17 33.00 -49.80
C LEU A 2 26.04 34.05 -49.77
N TRP A 3 25.21 34.14 -50.81
CA TRP A 3 24.08 35.09 -50.88
C TRP A 3 22.83 34.63 -50.10
N GLN A 4 22.65 33.32 -49.90
CA GLN A 4 21.50 32.77 -49.17
C GLN A 4 21.70 32.81 -47.63
N LEU A 5 22.94 32.74 -47.17
CA LEU A 5 23.28 32.87 -45.74
C LEU A 5 23.06 34.30 -45.21
N SER A 6 23.25 35.32 -46.04
CA SER A 6 23.03 36.72 -45.63
C SER A 6 21.55 37.08 -45.47
N ILE A 7 20.66 36.45 -46.24
CA ILE A 7 19.20 36.70 -46.15
C ILE A 7 18.61 36.00 -44.91
N ALA A 8 19.09 34.79 -44.57
CA ALA A 8 18.68 34.09 -43.36
C ALA A 8 19.12 34.80 -42.07
N ALA A 9 20.32 35.39 -42.06
CA ALA A 9 20.82 36.17 -40.92
C ALA A 9 20.06 37.50 -40.73
N ALA A 10 19.67 38.16 -41.82
CA ALA A 10 18.86 39.38 -41.77
C ALA A 10 17.42 39.11 -41.34
N ALA A 11 16.81 38.01 -41.81
CA ALA A 11 15.48 37.57 -41.39
C ALA A 11 15.47 37.15 -39.91
N GLY A 12 16.51 36.46 -39.44
CA GLY A 12 16.69 36.09 -38.03
C GLY A 12 16.91 37.29 -37.10
N SER A 13 17.60 38.32 -37.58
CA SER A 13 17.84 39.55 -36.81
C SER A 13 16.58 40.41 -36.72
N LEU A 14 15.76 40.44 -37.78
CA LEU A 14 14.48 41.14 -37.80
C LEU A 14 13.41 40.41 -36.98
N THR A 15 13.34 39.08 -37.01
CA THR A 15 12.44 38.33 -36.11
C THR A 15 12.88 38.43 -34.66
N TRP A 16 14.19 38.41 -34.36
CA TRP A 16 14.67 38.65 -33.00
C TRP A 16 14.39 40.08 -32.55
N ALA A 17 14.55 41.10 -33.40
CA ALA A 17 14.20 42.49 -33.11
C ALA A 17 12.68 42.69 -32.93
N TRP A 18 11.84 41.97 -33.69
CA TRP A 18 10.37 42.02 -33.58
C TRP A 18 9.87 41.28 -32.33
N PHE A 19 10.48 40.15 -31.95
CA PHE A 19 10.21 39.47 -30.68
C PHE A 19 10.72 40.25 -29.47
N SER A 20 11.90 40.87 -29.56
CA SER A 20 12.46 41.68 -28.47
C SER A 20 11.81 43.06 -28.32
N THR A 21 11.05 43.54 -29.32
CA THR A 21 10.19 44.73 -29.20
C THR A 21 8.73 44.42 -28.83
N GLN A 22 8.32 43.14 -28.82
CA GLN A 22 7.01 42.70 -28.32
C GLN A 22 7.04 42.12 -26.90
N ILE A 23 8.23 42.00 -26.26
CA ILE A 23 8.31 42.05 -24.80
C ILE A 23 8.21 43.53 -24.38
N GLN A 24 7.09 44.16 -24.70
CA GLN A 24 6.51 45.05 -23.73
C GLN A 24 6.18 44.13 -22.56
N THR A 25 7.02 44.20 -21.52
CA THR A 25 6.50 44.03 -20.17
C THR A 25 5.15 44.72 -20.17
N THR A 26 4.08 43.96 -20.07
CA THR A 26 2.84 44.48 -19.52
C THR A 26 3.24 44.88 -18.12
N VAL A 27 3.80 46.08 -17.99
CA VAL A 27 3.88 46.81 -16.76
C VAL A 27 2.42 47.02 -16.45
N VAL A 28 1.80 46.01 -15.82
CA VAL A 28 0.63 46.21 -14.98
C VAL A 28 1.00 47.45 -14.21
N ASN A 29 0.21 48.49 -14.34
CA ASN A 29 0.51 49.76 -13.69
C ASN A 29 0.38 49.47 -12.18
N ILE A 30 1.47 49.03 -11.51
CA ILE A 30 1.56 48.63 -10.08
C ILE A 30 1.21 49.81 -9.14
N LYS A 31 0.70 50.93 -9.68
CA LYS A 31 0.46 52.17 -8.96
C LYS A 31 -0.61 52.10 -7.85
N ALA A 32 -1.36 51.00 -7.72
CA ALA A 32 -2.03 50.67 -6.46
C ALA A 32 -2.49 49.21 -6.46
N LEU A 33 -1.66 48.28 -5.97
CA LEU A 33 -2.21 47.00 -5.51
C LEU A 33 -3.23 47.27 -4.38
N PRO A 34 -4.33 46.51 -4.30
CA PRO A 34 -5.27 46.66 -3.20
C PRO A 34 -4.58 46.46 -1.84
N PRO A 35 -5.14 46.99 -0.74
CA PRO A 35 -4.60 46.79 0.60
C PRO A 35 -4.34 45.31 0.90
N GLN A 36 -3.31 45.03 1.70
CA GLN A 36 -2.87 43.67 2.05
C GLN A 36 -2.52 42.78 0.84
N SER A 37 -2.22 43.34 -0.35
CA SER A 37 -1.91 42.54 -1.54
C SER A 37 -0.43 42.63 -1.93
N VAL A 38 0.15 41.49 -2.32
CA VAL A 38 1.52 41.39 -2.82
C VAL A 38 1.51 40.66 -4.15
N TYR A 39 2.16 41.22 -5.17
CA TYR A 39 2.23 40.62 -6.50
C TYR A 39 3.47 39.73 -6.62
N ILE A 40 3.30 38.50 -7.09
CA ILE A 40 4.34 37.48 -7.21
C ILE A 40 4.72 37.29 -8.68
N THR A 41 6.00 37.52 -9.01
CA THR A 41 6.58 37.28 -10.34
C THR A 41 7.64 36.18 -10.24
N SER A 42 7.26 34.91 -10.30
CA SER A 42 8.21 33.83 -9.97
C SER A 42 8.21 32.63 -10.92
N SER A 43 7.83 32.79 -12.19
CA SER A 43 7.99 31.70 -13.17
C SER A 43 9.46 31.30 -13.38
N VAL A 44 10.41 32.14 -12.96
CA VAL A 44 11.86 31.89 -13.04
C VAL A 44 12.52 32.24 -11.70
N ILE A 45 12.94 31.22 -10.95
CA ILE A 45 13.62 31.35 -9.65
C ILE A 45 15.12 31.69 -9.82
N GLY A 46 15.72 31.34 -10.96
CA GLY A 46 17.13 31.62 -11.28
C GLY A 46 18.10 30.61 -10.68
N ARG A 47 19.38 30.67 -11.09
CA ARG A 47 20.44 29.72 -10.71
C ARG A 47 20.70 29.67 -9.20
N ASP A 48 20.51 30.79 -8.52
CA ASP A 48 20.83 30.98 -7.10
C ASP A 48 19.57 31.02 -6.22
N GLY A 49 18.39 30.73 -6.76
CA GLY A 49 17.16 30.78 -6.00
C GLY A 49 16.92 29.52 -5.16
N ALA A 50 16.31 29.69 -3.99
CA ALA A 50 16.05 28.61 -3.06
C ALA A 50 14.84 27.79 -3.51
N PHE A 51 15.04 26.49 -3.75
CA PHE A 51 13.97 25.54 -3.99
C PHE A 51 13.43 25.03 -2.65
N ARG A 52 12.10 24.92 -2.52
CA ARG A 52 11.47 24.22 -1.39
C ARG A 52 11.79 22.73 -1.49
N GLY A 53 12.24 22.14 -0.39
CA GLY A 53 12.53 20.69 -0.32
C GLY A 53 11.30 19.84 -0.02
N ASN A 54 10.21 20.49 0.39
CA ASN A 54 9.01 19.84 0.90
C ASN A 54 7.75 20.60 0.46
N ALA A 55 6.76 19.88 -0.09
CA ALA A 55 5.46 20.44 -0.48
C ALA A 55 4.60 20.93 0.69
N TRP A 56 5.00 20.71 1.94
CA TRP A 56 4.30 21.22 3.14
C TRP A 56 4.86 22.53 3.68
N GLU A 57 5.95 23.06 3.10
CA GLU A 57 6.49 24.39 3.43
C GLU A 57 5.69 25.49 2.73
N HIS A 58 5.27 26.54 3.44
CA HIS A 58 4.47 27.63 2.85
C HIS A 58 5.24 28.40 1.77
N PHE A 59 4.58 28.71 0.66
CA PHE A 59 5.19 29.52 -0.40
C PHE A 59 4.99 31.03 -0.15
N ASN A 60 5.94 31.65 0.54
CA ASN A 60 5.92 33.09 0.84
C ASN A 60 7.25 33.78 0.48
N PRO A 61 7.55 33.99 -0.81
CA PRO A 61 8.84 34.51 -1.25
C PRO A 61 9.07 36.00 -0.89
N THR A 62 8.05 36.70 -0.40
CA THR A 62 8.15 38.12 -0.02
C THR A 62 8.27 38.35 1.48
N ASP A 63 8.34 37.27 2.28
CA ASP A 63 8.38 37.29 3.75
C ASP A 63 7.32 38.22 4.38
N THR A 64 6.21 38.43 3.67
CA THR A 64 5.13 39.30 4.14
C THR A 64 4.38 38.58 5.24
N GLN A 65 4.08 39.28 6.34
CA GLN A 65 3.42 38.69 7.50
C GLN A 65 1.96 38.33 7.18
N PRO A 66 1.55 37.04 7.28
CA PRO A 66 0.17 36.62 7.09
C PRO A 66 -0.79 37.15 8.17
N PRO A 67 -2.09 37.33 7.86
CA PRO A 67 -2.74 37.03 6.59
C PRO A 67 -2.68 38.17 5.55
N PHE A 68 -2.51 37.81 4.28
CA PHE A 68 -2.49 38.76 3.15
C PHE A 68 -2.89 38.09 1.82
N PHE A 69 -3.11 38.86 0.76
CA PHE A 69 -3.44 38.38 -0.58
C PHE A 69 -2.18 38.25 -1.44
N GLN A 70 -1.90 37.06 -1.95
CA GLN A 70 -0.85 36.83 -2.96
C GLN A 70 -1.47 36.84 -4.35
N VAL A 71 -1.00 37.76 -5.20
CA VAL A 71 -1.49 37.94 -6.57
C VAL A 71 -0.49 37.30 -7.54
N PHE A 72 -0.92 36.28 -8.28
CA PHE A 72 -0.10 35.63 -9.32
C PHE A 72 -0.50 36.10 -10.73
N HIS A 73 -1.77 36.46 -10.90
CA HIS A 73 -2.33 36.91 -12.18
C HIS A 73 -3.25 38.13 -11.97
N PRO A 74 -3.27 39.12 -12.89
CA PRO A 74 -4.10 40.32 -12.74
C PRO A 74 -5.61 40.06 -12.57
N ALA A 75 -6.13 38.95 -13.11
CA ALA A 75 -7.53 38.55 -12.95
C ALA A 75 -7.95 38.35 -11.48
N PHE A 76 -6.99 38.09 -10.57
CA PHE A 76 -7.31 38.00 -9.15
C PHE A 76 -7.67 39.36 -8.54
N LEU A 77 -7.26 40.48 -9.16
CA LEU A 77 -7.69 41.81 -8.73
C LEU A 77 -9.20 42.01 -8.91
N ASP A 78 -9.82 41.33 -9.88
CA ASP A 78 -11.28 41.36 -10.06
C ASP A 78 -12.01 40.57 -8.96
N VAL A 79 -11.39 39.49 -8.47
CA VAL A 79 -11.87 38.71 -7.30
C VAL A 79 -11.80 39.55 -6.03
N LEU A 80 -10.67 40.23 -5.80
CA LEU A 80 -10.45 41.08 -4.61
C LEU A 80 -11.32 42.35 -4.63
N GLY A 81 -11.38 42.98 -5.81
CA GLY A 81 -12.00 44.27 -6.04
C GLY A 81 -11.23 45.46 -5.42
N SER A 82 -11.92 46.57 -5.18
CA SER A 82 -11.33 47.89 -4.92
C SER A 82 -10.81 48.10 -3.49
N SER A 83 -11.32 47.38 -2.50
CA SER A 83 -10.95 47.54 -1.09
C SER A 83 -11.18 46.24 -0.31
N PRO A 84 -10.43 45.18 -0.66
CA PRO A 84 -10.49 43.92 0.06
C PRO A 84 -9.92 44.06 1.48
N SER A 85 -10.34 43.17 2.38
CA SER A 85 -9.70 43.00 3.69
C SER A 85 -9.75 41.56 4.15
N ILE A 86 -8.68 41.09 4.80
CA ILE A 86 -8.57 39.76 5.40
C ILE A 86 -8.16 39.88 6.87
N ARG A 87 -8.87 39.19 7.78
CA ARG A 87 -8.60 39.23 9.23
C ARG A 87 -9.18 38.03 9.98
N ALA A 88 -8.65 37.75 11.17
CA ALA A 88 -9.29 36.81 12.10
C ALA A 88 -10.50 37.46 12.80
N ILE A 89 -11.58 36.71 13.00
CA ILE A 89 -12.83 37.15 13.66
C ILE A 89 -13.17 36.40 14.94
N SER A 90 -12.55 35.23 15.16
CA SER A 90 -12.61 34.48 16.40
C SER A 90 -11.40 33.57 16.46
N THR A 91 -10.84 33.39 17.66
CA THR A 91 -9.65 32.57 17.88
C THR A 91 -9.72 31.82 19.19
N SER A 92 -9.35 30.54 19.21
CA SER A 92 -9.29 29.76 20.44
C SER A 92 -7.91 29.12 20.63
N PRO A 93 -7.26 29.31 21.79
CA PRO A 93 -6.04 28.58 22.11
C PRO A 93 -6.38 27.16 22.57
N GLY A 94 -5.85 26.15 21.88
CA GLY A 94 -5.89 24.76 22.34
C GLY A 94 -7.16 23.97 22.01
N PHE A 95 -8.14 24.55 21.31
CA PHE A 95 -9.29 23.83 20.76
C PHE A 95 -9.49 24.16 19.28
N ALA A 96 -9.50 23.12 18.44
CA ALA A 96 -9.73 23.22 17.00
C ALA A 96 -11.22 23.38 16.68
N PHE A 97 -11.81 24.46 17.18
CA PHE A 97 -13.26 24.68 17.19
C PHE A 97 -13.89 24.93 15.81
N ALA A 98 -13.08 25.28 14.81
CA ALA A 98 -13.51 25.65 13.46
C ALA A 98 -12.60 24.98 12.43
N HIS A 99 -13.01 23.82 11.95
CA HIS A 99 -12.28 22.99 10.99
C HIS A 99 -13.09 22.83 9.70
N GLU A 100 -14.34 22.38 9.83
CA GLU A 100 -15.04 21.72 8.73
C GLU A 100 -16.54 22.07 8.67
N ALA A 101 -17.24 21.54 7.67
CA ALA A 101 -18.68 21.70 7.44
C ALA A 101 -19.25 23.15 7.48
N PRO A 102 -18.59 24.17 6.87
CA PRO A 102 -19.10 25.53 6.93
C PRO A 102 -20.39 25.68 6.10
N VAL A 103 -21.50 26.04 6.74
CA VAL A 103 -22.79 26.31 6.09
C VAL A 103 -23.33 27.67 6.51
N TRP A 104 -23.57 28.56 5.55
CA TRP A 104 -24.25 29.82 5.79
C TRP A 104 -25.77 29.65 5.71
N ALA A 105 -26.48 30.03 6.77
CA ALA A 105 -27.93 30.04 6.81
C ALA A 105 -28.46 31.47 6.58
N PRO A 106 -29.04 31.78 5.40
CA PRO A 106 -29.48 33.15 5.07
C PRO A 106 -30.61 33.66 5.97
N GLU A 107 -31.47 32.76 6.47
CA GLU A 107 -32.64 33.10 7.29
C GLU A 107 -32.24 33.65 8.66
N THR A 108 -31.17 33.11 9.28
CA THR A 108 -30.66 33.56 10.58
C THR A 108 -29.45 34.50 10.45
N ASP A 109 -28.84 34.59 9.26
CA ASP A 109 -27.56 35.28 9.01
C ASP A 109 -26.44 34.75 9.94
N GLU A 110 -26.41 33.43 10.11
CA GLU A 110 -25.43 32.68 10.91
C GLU A 110 -24.63 31.74 10.01
N VAL A 111 -23.38 31.49 10.37
CA VAL A 111 -22.53 30.45 9.76
C VAL A 111 -22.34 29.35 10.79
N PHE A 112 -22.71 28.13 10.40
CA PHE A 112 -22.51 26.89 11.14
C PHE A 112 -21.25 26.21 10.65
N PHE A 113 -20.55 25.51 11.53
CA PHE A 113 -19.32 24.77 11.22
C PHE A 113 -19.05 23.76 12.35
N CYS A 114 -18.11 22.85 12.16
CA CYS A 114 -17.72 21.89 13.20
C CYS A 114 -16.25 22.01 13.57
N SER A 115 -15.93 21.52 14.77
CA SER A 115 -14.56 21.32 15.21
C SER A 115 -13.91 20.14 14.47
N ASN A 116 -12.58 20.07 14.51
CA ASN A 116 -11.82 18.99 13.89
C ASN A 116 -12.31 17.61 14.37
N ALA A 117 -12.31 16.61 13.49
CA ALA A 117 -12.66 15.22 13.78
C ALA A 117 -11.39 14.34 13.74
N GLY A 118 -11.06 13.79 14.90
CA GLY A 118 -9.80 13.11 15.19
C GLY A 118 -8.72 14.07 15.70
N GLY A 119 -7.90 13.58 16.64
CA GLY A 119 -6.71 14.29 17.12
C GLY A 119 -6.90 15.14 18.38
N TYR A 120 -5.77 15.39 19.07
CA TYR A 120 -5.73 15.99 20.41
C TYR A 120 -6.45 17.34 20.51
N LEU A 121 -6.34 18.20 19.49
CA LEU A 121 -6.94 19.54 19.49
C LEU A 121 -8.46 19.53 19.27
N GLY A 122 -9.03 18.46 18.74
CA GLY A 122 -10.47 18.31 18.57
C GLY A 122 -11.17 17.82 19.83
N PHE A 123 -10.43 17.32 20.83
CA PHE A 123 -10.95 16.65 22.03
C PHE A 123 -11.99 15.56 21.71
N ASN A 124 -11.75 14.79 20.65
CA ASN A 124 -12.63 13.72 20.22
C ASN A 124 -11.84 12.52 19.72
N ASP A 125 -12.46 11.36 19.82
CA ASP A 125 -11.85 10.04 19.61
C ASP A 125 -12.96 8.99 19.39
N TRP A 126 -12.67 7.73 19.70
CA TRP A 126 -13.65 6.65 19.63
C TRP A 126 -14.86 6.89 20.54
N ASP A 127 -14.65 7.48 21.72
CA ASP A 127 -15.65 7.61 22.79
C ASP A 127 -16.26 9.00 22.89
N THR A 128 -15.61 10.00 22.29
CA THR A 128 -16.03 11.41 22.35
C THR A 128 -16.30 11.96 20.95
N ASN A 129 -17.40 12.69 20.79
CA ASN A 129 -17.83 13.27 19.50
C ASN A 129 -17.22 14.66 19.27
N ASN A 130 -17.12 15.10 18.00
CA ASN A 130 -16.76 16.48 17.67
C ASN A 130 -17.94 17.44 17.91
N GLN A 131 -17.66 18.74 17.93
CA GLN A 131 -18.65 19.76 18.29
C GLN A 131 -19.09 20.56 17.07
N VAL A 132 -20.40 20.78 16.94
CA VAL A 132 -20.98 21.68 15.94
C VAL A 132 -21.26 23.03 16.60
N ALA A 133 -20.80 24.10 15.97
CA ALA A 133 -20.89 25.46 16.48
C ALA A 133 -21.46 26.42 15.44
N LYS A 134 -21.80 27.64 15.88
CA LYS A 134 -22.23 28.72 14.98
C LYS A 134 -21.71 30.09 15.40
N ILE A 135 -21.65 30.99 14.43
CA ILE A 135 -21.32 32.40 14.62
C ILE A 135 -22.32 33.33 13.90
N SER A 136 -22.70 34.43 14.55
CA SER A 136 -23.61 35.42 13.97
C SER A 136 -22.86 36.41 13.09
N MET A 137 -23.17 36.43 11.79
CA MET A 137 -22.56 37.37 10.85
C MET A 137 -22.98 38.82 11.12
N LYS A 138 -24.16 39.02 11.71
CA LYS A 138 -24.59 40.33 12.20
C LYS A 138 -23.68 40.87 13.30
N GLN A 139 -23.29 40.02 14.26
CA GLN A 139 -22.36 40.39 15.31
C GLN A 139 -20.96 40.62 14.76
N VAL A 140 -20.48 39.75 13.86
CA VAL A 140 -19.17 39.92 13.18
C VAL A 140 -19.07 41.29 12.52
N ARG A 141 -20.05 41.66 11.68
CA ARG A 141 -20.06 42.98 11.02
C ARG A 141 -20.13 44.13 12.03
N GLY A 142 -20.90 43.98 13.10
CA GLY A 142 -21.00 44.97 14.18
C GLY A 142 -19.68 45.20 14.90
N THR A 143 -18.97 44.12 15.27
CA THR A 143 -17.67 44.17 15.95
C THR A 143 -16.58 44.73 15.02
N ILE A 144 -16.59 44.35 13.74
CA ILE A 144 -15.68 44.93 12.74
C ILE A 144 -15.91 46.44 12.63
N ALA A 145 -17.16 46.89 12.53
CA ALA A 145 -17.49 48.31 12.46
C ALA A 145 -17.06 49.07 13.74
N ALA A 146 -17.20 48.45 14.91
CA ALA A 146 -16.78 49.03 16.18
C ALA A 146 -15.25 49.09 16.38
N SER A 147 -14.49 48.18 15.75
CA SER A 147 -13.03 48.11 15.90
C SER A 147 -12.29 49.35 15.36
N GLY A 148 -12.91 50.10 14.45
CA GLY A 148 -12.27 51.23 13.77
C GLY A 148 -11.10 50.85 12.86
N SER A 149 -10.76 49.57 12.72
CA SER A 149 -9.66 49.07 11.90
C SER A 149 -10.16 48.24 10.72
N SER A 150 -9.54 48.43 9.55
CA SER A 150 -9.84 47.65 8.35
C SER A 150 -9.07 46.33 8.27
N VAL A 151 -8.13 46.06 9.19
CA VAL A 151 -7.25 44.87 9.11
C VAL A 151 -6.98 44.19 10.44
N ALA A 152 -7.24 44.85 11.57
CA ALA A 152 -6.97 44.25 12.88
C ALA A 152 -7.89 43.04 13.14
N PRO A 153 -7.37 41.98 13.78
CA PRO A 153 -8.18 40.90 14.31
C PRO A 153 -9.28 41.44 15.22
N VAL A 154 -10.45 40.83 15.14
CA VAL A 154 -11.54 41.05 16.09
C VAL A 154 -11.88 39.72 16.75
N ASN A 155 -12.48 39.77 17.93
CA ASN A 155 -12.94 38.57 18.62
C ASN A 155 -14.42 38.68 18.93
N VAL A 156 -15.23 37.89 18.23
CA VAL A 156 -16.69 37.88 18.36
C VAL A 156 -17.05 36.74 19.31
N SER A 157 -17.41 37.08 20.55
CA SER A 157 -17.88 36.09 21.52
C SER A 157 -19.33 35.70 21.23
N ALA A 158 -19.56 34.40 21.10
CA ALA A 158 -20.91 33.86 21.04
C ALA A 158 -21.55 33.85 22.43
N THR A 159 -22.87 33.73 22.43
CA THR A 159 -23.71 33.83 23.62
C THR A 159 -23.35 32.72 24.62
N LYS A 160 -23.03 33.09 25.87
CA LYS A 160 -22.70 32.17 26.98
C LYS A 160 -23.71 31.02 27.05
N VAL A 161 -23.27 29.80 26.71
CA VAL A 161 -23.85 28.56 27.22
C VAL A 161 -22.99 28.16 28.43
N GLN A 162 -23.63 27.76 29.52
CA GLN A 162 -22.97 27.49 30.80
C GLN A 162 -21.91 26.38 30.66
N ASP A 163 -20.77 26.61 31.31
CA ASP A 163 -19.70 25.65 31.60
C ASP A 163 -18.85 25.13 30.42
N ALA A 164 -18.09 26.02 29.75
CA ALA A 164 -16.70 25.80 29.33
C ALA A 164 -16.11 27.07 28.70
N HIS A 165 -14.77 27.19 28.67
CA HIS A 165 -13.99 28.35 28.23
C HIS A 165 -14.03 28.66 26.72
N PHE A 166 -15.18 28.50 26.04
CA PHE A 166 -15.29 28.65 24.58
C PHE A 166 -16.08 29.89 24.16
N GLU A 167 -15.57 30.60 23.15
CA GLU A 167 -16.12 31.85 22.64
C GLU A 167 -17.10 31.64 21.46
N VAL A 168 -17.57 30.40 21.19
CA VAL A 168 -18.54 30.05 20.14
C VAL A 168 -19.79 29.34 20.69
N ALA A 169 -20.95 29.48 20.03
CA ALA A 169 -22.21 28.89 20.48
C ALA A 169 -22.31 27.46 19.95
N LEU A 170 -22.19 26.49 20.86
CA LEU A 170 -22.33 25.06 20.55
C LEU A 170 -23.79 24.69 20.34
N LEU A 171 -24.04 23.80 19.39
CA LEU A 171 -25.35 23.19 19.17
C LEU A 171 -25.45 21.91 20.00
N ASP A 172 -26.57 21.77 20.70
CA ASP A 172 -26.97 20.52 21.35
C ASP A 172 -27.67 19.66 20.29
N LEU A 173 -26.93 18.71 19.71
CA LEU A 173 -27.42 17.80 18.66
C LEU A 173 -27.56 16.39 19.20
N ALA A 174 -28.46 15.62 18.60
CA ALA A 174 -28.65 14.21 18.94
C ALA A 174 -27.36 13.40 18.72
N ASP A 175 -27.14 12.39 19.57
CA ASP A 175 -25.98 11.47 19.49
C ASP A 175 -26.00 10.54 18.25
N THR A 176 -26.91 10.78 17.31
CA THR A 176 -26.88 10.19 15.97
C THR A 176 -26.05 11.02 14.97
N VAL A 177 -25.74 12.28 15.29
CA VAL A 177 -24.89 13.17 14.49
C VAL A 177 -23.47 13.05 14.99
N GLN A 178 -22.64 12.25 14.31
CA GLN A 178 -21.36 11.79 14.82
C GLN A 178 -20.20 12.13 13.89
N MET A 179 -19.18 12.81 14.41
CA MET A 179 -18.01 13.26 13.65
C MET A 179 -18.43 13.99 12.37
N THR A 180 -19.23 15.05 12.53
CA THR A 180 -19.64 15.89 11.39
C THR A 180 -18.40 16.43 10.71
N ASN A 181 -18.31 16.28 9.39
CA ASN A 181 -17.16 16.74 8.62
C ASN A 181 -17.56 17.61 7.42
N GLY A 182 -18.64 17.27 6.73
CA GLY A 182 -19.12 18.09 5.60
C GLY A 182 -20.45 18.74 5.89
N GLY A 183 -20.72 19.82 5.16
CA GLY A 183 -21.95 20.57 5.27
C GLY A 183 -22.27 21.35 4.01
N THR A 184 -23.54 21.39 3.65
CA THR A 184 -24.05 22.24 2.58
C THR A 184 -25.49 22.67 2.85
N GLY A 185 -26.00 23.60 2.05
CA GLY A 185 -27.40 23.99 2.07
C GLY A 185 -27.60 25.50 2.19
N PRO A 186 -28.79 25.94 2.65
CA PRO A 186 -29.88 25.11 3.17
C PRO A 186 -30.54 24.20 2.11
N PHE A 187 -30.86 22.96 2.48
CA PHE A 187 -31.70 22.04 1.70
C PHE A 187 -33.07 21.94 2.37
N ARG A 188 -34.13 22.38 1.68
CA ARG A 188 -35.51 22.41 2.24
C ARG A 188 -35.56 23.12 3.61
N SER A 189 -34.91 24.28 3.71
CA SER A 189 -34.76 25.09 4.93
C SER A 189 -34.01 24.43 6.10
N SER A 190 -33.35 23.30 5.88
CA SER A 190 -32.48 22.64 6.87
C SER A 190 -31.02 22.70 6.44
N LEU A 191 -30.10 22.63 7.40
CA LEU A 191 -28.70 22.33 7.15
C LEU A 191 -28.61 20.88 6.68
N LEU A 192 -27.83 20.61 5.64
CA LEU A 192 -27.49 19.24 5.23
C LEU A 192 -26.08 18.95 5.72
N LEU A 193 -25.97 18.17 6.79
CA LEU A 193 -24.70 17.74 7.36
C LEU A 193 -24.39 16.31 6.93
N ILE A 194 -23.10 16.03 6.81
CA ILE A 194 -22.61 14.68 6.56
C ILE A 194 -21.60 14.29 7.65
N ASN A 195 -21.76 13.08 8.13
CA ASN A 195 -21.18 12.58 9.37
C ASN A 195 -20.27 11.40 9.03
N SER A 196 -19.02 11.47 9.50
CA SER A 196 -18.01 10.43 9.26
C SER A 196 -18.28 9.13 10.02
N GLY A 197 -19.25 9.13 10.94
CA GLY A 197 -19.48 8.05 11.89
C GLY A 197 -18.43 8.07 13.00
N ARG A 198 -18.66 7.28 14.05
CA ARG A 198 -17.75 7.18 15.19
C ARG A 198 -17.80 5.79 15.77
N ALA A 199 -16.65 5.18 16.01
CA ALA A 199 -16.59 3.80 16.45
C ALA A 199 -17.42 2.88 15.53
N HIS A 200 -18.32 2.10 16.12
CA HIS A 200 -19.27 1.25 15.39
C HIS A 200 -20.51 2.01 14.88
N LEU A 201 -20.72 3.28 15.28
CA LEU A 201 -21.84 4.09 14.80
C LEU A 201 -21.64 4.46 13.32
N PRO A 202 -22.67 4.26 12.46
CA PRO A 202 -22.51 4.42 11.03
C PRO A 202 -22.34 5.88 10.61
N PRO A 203 -21.57 6.14 9.54
CA PRO A 203 -21.60 7.42 8.84
C PRO A 203 -23.00 7.70 8.30
N SER A 204 -23.38 8.97 8.24
CA SER A 204 -24.74 9.35 7.84
C SER A 204 -24.86 10.71 7.18
N LEU A 205 -25.90 10.87 6.37
CA LEU A 205 -26.36 12.13 5.83
C LEU A 205 -27.57 12.60 6.65
N THR A 206 -27.50 13.78 7.27
CA THR A 206 -28.55 14.28 8.17
C THR A 206 -29.04 15.67 7.79
N LEU A 207 -30.35 15.89 7.93
CA LEU A 207 -30.94 17.22 7.95
C LEU A 207 -31.00 17.72 9.39
N VAL A 208 -30.56 18.95 9.61
CA VAL A 208 -30.61 19.63 10.90
C VAL A 208 -31.34 20.95 10.75
N ASN A 209 -32.40 21.17 11.54
CA ASN A 209 -33.09 22.45 11.56
C ASN A 209 -32.12 23.54 12.08
N PRO A 210 -31.92 24.67 11.38
CA PRO A 210 -31.03 25.74 11.85
C PRO A 210 -31.53 26.48 13.10
N LEU A 211 -32.78 26.23 13.53
CA LEU A 211 -33.40 26.81 14.72
C LEU A 211 -33.56 25.77 15.84
N PRO A 212 -33.43 26.17 17.12
CA PRO A 212 -33.74 25.31 18.25
C PRO A 212 -35.15 24.71 18.15
N PRO A 213 -35.34 23.43 18.52
CA PRO A 213 -34.40 22.54 19.22
C PRO A 213 -33.45 21.75 18.30
N TYR A 214 -33.17 22.25 17.08
CA TYR A 214 -32.22 21.63 16.13
C TYR A 214 -32.58 20.19 15.74
N ASN A 215 -33.87 19.94 15.47
CA ASN A 215 -34.36 18.62 15.09
C ASN A 215 -33.53 17.98 13.96
N VAL A 216 -33.14 16.73 14.17
CA VAL A 216 -32.31 15.94 13.26
C VAL A 216 -33.16 14.91 12.52
N THR A 217 -32.88 14.69 11.23
CA THR A 217 -33.47 13.61 10.44
C THR A 217 -32.41 12.95 9.58
N THR A 218 -32.17 11.66 9.77
CA THR A 218 -31.27 10.86 8.93
C THR A 218 -31.91 10.58 7.57
N LEU A 219 -31.19 10.88 6.50
CA LEU A 219 -31.61 10.64 5.13
C LEU A 219 -31.00 9.36 4.53
N LEU A 220 -29.76 9.06 4.91
CA LEU A 220 -28.99 7.92 4.40
C LEU A 220 -27.89 7.55 5.41
N ASP A 221 -27.69 6.27 5.70
CA ASP A 221 -26.67 5.76 6.63
C ASP A 221 -25.96 4.48 6.15
N ASN A 222 -26.33 3.97 4.97
CA ASN A 222 -25.76 2.77 4.38
C ASN A 222 -25.85 2.77 2.85
N TYR A 223 -25.04 1.93 2.22
CA TYR A 223 -25.12 1.60 0.81
C TYR A 223 -25.63 0.16 0.64
N TYR A 224 -26.95 0.01 0.47
CA TYR A 224 -27.62 -1.29 0.31
C TYR A 224 -27.28 -2.30 1.42
N GLY A 225 -27.19 -1.84 2.67
CA GLY A 225 -26.84 -2.64 3.84
C GLY A 225 -25.34 -2.63 4.19
N ARG A 226 -24.47 -2.12 3.32
CA ARG A 226 -23.05 -1.93 3.60
C ARG A 226 -22.81 -0.59 4.28
N GLN A 227 -21.95 -0.57 5.28
CA GLN A 227 -21.58 0.67 5.98
C GLN A 227 -20.61 1.49 5.11
N PHE A 228 -20.81 2.80 5.03
CA PHE A 228 -19.82 3.72 4.47
C PHE A 228 -18.53 3.74 5.32
N ASN A 229 -17.43 4.19 4.74
CA ASN A 229 -16.16 4.31 5.47
C ASN A 229 -16.21 5.47 6.47
N SER A 230 -16.20 6.69 5.93
CA SER A 230 -16.21 7.98 6.62
C SER A 230 -16.59 9.04 5.60
N LEU A 231 -17.84 9.45 5.61
CA LEU A 231 -18.35 10.45 4.68
C LEU A 231 -17.72 11.81 4.97
N ASN A 232 -17.18 12.45 3.93
CA ASN A 232 -16.41 13.69 4.10
C ASN A 232 -17.17 14.94 3.58
N ASP A 233 -17.20 15.21 2.27
CA ASP A 233 -17.82 16.43 1.72
C ASP A 233 -19.13 16.12 1.01
N VAL A 234 -20.01 17.12 0.91
CA VAL A 234 -21.36 17.00 0.35
C VAL A 234 -21.77 18.26 -0.41
N LYS A 235 -22.38 18.09 -1.58
CA LYS A 235 -23.00 19.19 -2.37
C LYS A 235 -24.34 18.80 -2.94
N ILE A 236 -25.23 19.79 -3.03
CA ILE A 236 -26.51 19.66 -3.70
C ILE A 236 -26.32 20.08 -5.16
N HIS A 237 -26.64 19.19 -6.09
CA HIS A 237 -26.55 19.51 -7.51
C HIS A 237 -27.56 20.63 -7.86
N PRO A 238 -27.12 21.73 -8.52
CA PRO A 238 -27.88 22.98 -8.59
C PRO A 238 -29.21 22.86 -9.34
N ARG A 239 -29.31 21.95 -10.32
CA ARG A 239 -30.54 21.72 -11.11
C ARG A 239 -31.40 20.59 -10.55
N SER A 240 -30.89 19.36 -10.57
CA SER A 240 -31.64 18.16 -10.13
C SER A 240 -31.96 18.12 -8.63
N LYS A 241 -31.25 18.89 -7.79
CA LYS A 241 -31.36 18.85 -6.32
C LYS A 241 -30.98 17.51 -5.68
N ALA A 242 -30.44 16.57 -6.44
CA ALA A 242 -29.80 15.36 -5.90
C ALA A 242 -28.56 15.74 -5.08
N ILE A 243 -28.25 14.90 -4.10
CA ILE A 243 -27.17 15.11 -3.13
C ILE A 243 -25.98 14.28 -3.58
N PHE A 244 -24.81 14.88 -3.67
CA PHE A 244 -23.57 14.22 -4.04
C PHE A 244 -22.59 14.33 -2.89
N PHE A 245 -21.85 13.26 -2.61
CA PHE A 245 -20.95 13.23 -1.46
C PHE A 245 -19.77 12.29 -1.69
N THR A 246 -18.70 12.52 -0.93
CA THR A 246 -17.50 11.69 -0.93
C THR A 246 -17.52 10.73 0.25
N ASP A 247 -17.14 9.47 0.01
CA ASP A 247 -16.84 8.49 1.05
C ASP A 247 -15.35 8.17 1.00
N VAL A 248 -14.67 8.34 2.12
CA VAL A 248 -13.21 8.27 2.22
C VAL A 248 -12.79 7.60 3.53
N THR A 249 -11.53 7.19 3.64
CA THR A 249 -11.00 6.40 4.76
C THR A 249 -10.48 7.24 5.95
N TYR A 250 -10.83 8.54 6.04
CA TYR A 250 -10.25 9.42 7.06
C TYR A 250 -10.53 8.99 8.49
N GLY A 251 -11.73 8.48 8.80
CA GLY A 251 -12.02 8.05 10.17
C GLY A 251 -11.13 6.92 10.64
N PHE A 252 -10.72 6.02 9.76
CA PHE A 252 -9.72 4.99 10.07
C PHE A 252 -8.34 5.62 10.28
N TYR A 253 -7.92 6.49 9.36
CA TYR A 253 -6.61 7.15 9.45
C TYR A 253 -6.46 8.14 10.61
N ASN A 254 -7.57 8.61 11.17
CA ASN A 254 -7.65 9.49 12.32
C ASN A 254 -8.10 8.76 13.60
N HIS A 255 -8.15 7.42 13.57
CA HIS A 255 -8.41 6.54 14.73
C HIS A 255 -9.78 6.67 15.41
N PHE A 256 -10.81 7.12 14.69
CA PHE A 256 -12.17 7.21 15.23
C PHE A 256 -13.19 6.31 14.50
N ARG A 257 -12.76 5.54 13.50
CA ARG A 257 -13.54 4.51 12.80
C ARG A 257 -12.72 3.22 12.61
N PRO A 258 -13.37 2.06 12.48
CA PRO A 258 -12.70 0.80 12.12
C PRO A 258 -12.12 0.84 10.69
N PRO A 259 -11.31 -0.17 10.30
CA PRO A 259 -10.82 -0.31 8.94
C PRO A 259 -11.94 -0.21 7.89
N PRO A 260 -11.68 0.42 6.73
CA PRO A 260 -12.68 0.70 5.70
C PRO A 260 -13.19 -0.58 5.01
N LEU A 261 -14.45 -0.55 4.56
CA LEU A 261 -15.14 -1.66 3.89
C LEU A 261 -15.58 -1.35 2.45
N LEU A 262 -15.53 -0.07 2.06
CA LEU A 262 -15.83 0.42 0.71
C LEU A 262 -14.58 1.07 0.08
N PRO A 263 -14.49 1.16 -1.25
CA PRO A 263 -13.47 1.98 -1.91
C PRO A 263 -13.77 3.48 -1.77
N ASN A 264 -12.73 4.32 -1.93
CA ASN A 264 -12.87 5.78 -1.94
C ASN A 264 -13.59 6.24 -3.22
N GLN A 265 -14.80 6.79 -3.07
CA GLN A 265 -15.70 7.03 -4.18
C GLN A 265 -16.61 8.25 -3.97
N VAL A 266 -17.14 8.77 -5.08
CA VAL A 266 -18.18 9.81 -5.08
C VAL A 266 -19.53 9.16 -5.34
N TYR A 267 -20.48 9.44 -4.46
CA TYR A 267 -21.84 8.92 -4.51
C TYR A 267 -22.83 10.02 -4.85
N ARG A 268 -23.96 9.60 -5.42
CA ARG A 268 -25.18 10.40 -5.62
C ARG A 268 -26.33 9.74 -4.88
N PHE A 269 -27.04 10.53 -4.09
CA PHE A 269 -28.29 10.17 -3.44
C PHE A 269 -29.43 11.06 -3.94
N ASP A 270 -30.55 10.43 -4.30
CA ASP A 270 -31.80 11.08 -4.63
C ASP A 270 -32.76 10.99 -3.44
N PRO A 271 -32.98 12.08 -2.69
CA PRO A 271 -33.80 12.03 -1.48
C PRO A 271 -35.29 11.81 -1.76
N ASP A 272 -35.77 12.05 -2.99
CA ASP A 272 -37.17 11.85 -3.35
C ASP A 272 -37.45 10.42 -3.81
N MET A 273 -36.49 9.79 -4.49
CA MET A 273 -36.60 8.40 -4.95
C MET A 273 -36.00 7.39 -3.97
N GLY A 274 -35.19 7.83 -3.01
CA GLY A 274 -34.43 6.96 -2.10
C GLY A 274 -33.30 6.20 -2.79
N SER A 275 -32.90 6.58 -4.00
CA SER A 275 -31.87 5.87 -4.78
C SER A 275 -30.48 6.41 -4.49
N VAL A 276 -29.55 5.54 -4.10
CA VAL A 276 -28.12 5.84 -3.96
C VAL A 276 -27.30 5.07 -4.99
N ARG A 277 -26.29 5.70 -5.59
CA ARG A 277 -25.35 5.03 -6.52
C ARG A 277 -24.02 5.76 -6.60
N VAL A 278 -22.98 5.04 -6.98
CA VAL A 278 -21.67 5.60 -7.32
C VAL A 278 -21.75 6.41 -8.62
N VAL A 279 -21.05 7.54 -8.69
CA VAL A 279 -20.94 8.39 -9.89
C VAL A 279 -19.52 8.62 -10.37
N ALA A 280 -18.51 8.42 -9.52
CA ALA A 280 -17.08 8.49 -9.87
C ALA A 280 -16.24 7.65 -8.90
N ASP A 281 -15.13 7.10 -9.39
CA ASP A 281 -14.15 6.30 -8.64
C ASP A 281 -12.70 6.61 -9.07
N GLY A 282 -11.74 5.84 -8.57
CA GLY A 282 -10.32 5.94 -8.94
C GLY A 282 -9.56 7.10 -8.26
N PHE A 283 -10.04 7.57 -7.12
CA PHE A 283 -9.35 8.55 -6.28
C PHE A 283 -8.47 7.84 -5.25
N ASN A 284 -7.33 8.46 -4.89
CA ASN A 284 -6.59 7.98 -3.73
C ASN A 284 -7.35 8.33 -2.46
N ARG A 285 -7.74 9.61 -2.29
CA ARG A 285 -8.62 10.09 -1.21
C ARG A 285 -9.50 11.22 -1.74
N CYS A 286 -10.71 10.90 -2.19
CA CYS A 286 -11.66 11.92 -2.61
C CYS A 286 -12.08 12.77 -1.40
N ASN A 287 -11.90 14.08 -1.51
CA ASN A 287 -12.17 15.01 -0.41
C ASN A 287 -13.23 16.04 -0.83
N GLY A 288 -12.85 17.30 -1.02
CA GLY A 288 -13.78 18.37 -1.37
C GLY A 288 -14.48 18.19 -2.71
N LEU A 289 -15.73 18.68 -2.78
CA LEU A 289 -16.61 18.58 -3.96
C LEU A 289 -17.24 19.94 -4.28
N ALA A 290 -17.32 20.30 -5.56
CA ALA A 290 -18.10 21.46 -6.01
C ALA A 290 -18.65 21.29 -7.42
N PHE A 291 -19.67 22.07 -7.77
CA PHE A 291 -20.24 22.12 -9.11
C PHE A 291 -20.15 23.53 -9.69
N THR A 292 -20.04 23.62 -11.01
CA THR A 292 -20.38 24.86 -11.71
C THR A 292 -21.85 25.23 -11.48
N ARG A 293 -22.19 26.51 -11.65
CA ARG A 293 -23.55 27.02 -11.40
C ARG A 293 -24.62 26.30 -12.21
N ASP A 294 -24.30 25.89 -13.43
CA ASP A 294 -25.18 25.12 -14.29
C ASP A 294 -25.20 23.61 -13.94
N GLY A 295 -24.28 23.14 -13.09
CA GLY A 295 -24.13 21.74 -12.71
C GLY A 295 -23.60 20.85 -13.83
N ASN A 296 -23.03 21.42 -14.89
CA ASN A 296 -22.48 20.64 -16.01
C ASN A 296 -21.06 20.13 -15.73
N VAL A 297 -20.34 20.75 -14.80
CA VAL A 297 -18.99 20.34 -14.41
C VAL A 297 -18.94 20.13 -12.90
N ALA A 298 -18.32 19.02 -12.48
CA ALA A 298 -18.00 18.74 -11.09
C ALA A 298 -16.49 18.82 -10.88
N TYR A 299 -16.08 19.39 -9.76
CA TYR A 299 -14.69 19.41 -9.27
C TYR A 299 -14.59 18.53 -8.04
N VAL A 300 -13.58 17.66 -8.01
CA VAL A 300 -13.31 16.77 -6.87
C VAL A 300 -11.83 16.87 -6.50
N ALA A 301 -11.54 17.15 -5.23
CA ALA A 301 -10.19 17.12 -4.68
C ALA A 301 -9.74 15.68 -4.43
N ASP A 302 -8.49 15.39 -4.76
CA ASP A 302 -7.78 14.18 -4.35
C ASP A 302 -6.59 14.58 -3.47
N SER A 303 -6.68 14.20 -2.20
CA SER A 303 -5.77 14.56 -1.10
C SER A 303 -4.84 13.40 -0.72
N GLY A 304 -4.61 12.44 -1.62
CA GLY A 304 -3.82 11.23 -1.39
C GLY A 304 -2.39 11.44 -0.86
N ALA A 305 -1.82 12.64 -0.99
CA ALA A 305 -0.54 13.02 -0.37
C ALA A 305 -0.59 13.17 1.16
N ALA A 306 -1.78 13.29 1.75
CA ALA A 306 -2.01 13.31 3.19
C ALA A 306 -2.48 11.93 3.69
N GLY A 307 -1.65 11.25 4.48
CA GLY A 307 -1.82 9.86 4.89
C GLY A 307 -2.49 9.61 6.25
N GLY A 308 -2.65 10.63 7.11
CA GLY A 308 -2.99 10.44 8.53
C GLY A 308 -1.82 9.79 9.27
N PHE A 309 -2.05 8.71 10.03
CA PHE A 309 -0.97 7.96 10.68
C PHE A 309 0.06 7.36 9.70
N LEU A 310 -0.30 7.19 8.41
CA LEU A 310 0.63 6.78 7.35
C LEU A 310 1.62 7.89 6.92
N GLY A 311 1.53 9.07 7.53
CA GLY A 311 2.41 10.20 7.24
C GLY A 311 2.04 10.97 5.98
N LYS A 312 3.00 11.72 5.44
CA LYS A 312 2.81 12.58 4.27
C LYS A 312 3.68 12.06 3.13
N ASN A 313 3.09 11.83 1.95
CA ASN A 313 3.82 11.41 0.77
C ASN A 313 3.57 12.39 -0.39
N GLN A 314 4.53 13.28 -0.63
CA GLN A 314 4.41 14.30 -1.68
C GLN A 314 4.47 13.75 -3.13
N THR A 315 4.70 12.45 -3.33
CA THR A 315 4.60 11.81 -4.65
C THR A 315 3.18 11.33 -4.97
N HIS A 316 2.26 11.36 -4.02
CA HIS A 316 0.85 11.01 -4.21
C HIS A 316 0.01 12.23 -4.63
N PRO A 317 -1.27 12.04 -5.02
CA PRO A 317 -2.11 13.13 -5.50
C PRO A 317 -2.30 14.26 -4.48
N ALA A 318 -2.08 15.49 -4.94
CA ALA A 318 -2.50 16.74 -4.33
C ALA A 318 -3.20 17.57 -5.42
N THR A 319 -4.28 17.03 -5.97
CA THR A 319 -4.81 17.42 -7.29
C THR A 319 -6.32 17.59 -7.26
N ILE A 320 -6.81 18.65 -7.91
CA ILE A 320 -8.24 18.83 -8.19
C ILE A 320 -8.51 18.30 -9.60
N TYR A 321 -9.48 17.40 -9.72
CA TYR A 321 -9.95 16.86 -10.99
C TYR A 321 -11.29 17.47 -11.37
N ALA A 322 -11.47 17.76 -12.66
CA ALA A 322 -12.75 18.16 -13.25
C ALA A 322 -13.39 16.99 -14.00
N PHE A 323 -14.72 16.98 -14.00
CA PHE A 323 -15.55 15.98 -14.68
C PHE A 323 -16.72 16.66 -15.38
N ASP A 324 -17.11 16.15 -16.54
CA ASP A 324 -18.39 16.51 -17.15
C ASP A 324 -19.49 15.73 -16.44
N VAL A 325 -20.58 16.39 -16.05
CA VAL A 325 -21.74 15.76 -15.43
C VAL A 325 -22.75 15.45 -16.52
N ASP A 326 -22.99 14.17 -16.77
CA ASP A 326 -23.98 13.76 -17.77
C ASP A 326 -25.37 14.33 -17.42
N PRO A 327 -26.02 15.08 -18.32
CA PRO A 327 -27.26 15.80 -17.98
C PRO A 327 -28.44 14.89 -17.64
N LYS A 328 -28.39 13.60 -18.02
CA LYS A 328 -29.48 12.64 -17.81
C LYS A 328 -29.23 11.75 -16.60
N SER A 329 -28.13 11.01 -16.61
CA SER A 329 -27.75 10.10 -15.55
C SER A 329 -27.11 10.82 -14.38
N GLN A 330 -26.39 11.91 -14.61
CA GLN A 330 -25.50 12.59 -13.66
C GLN A 330 -24.29 11.74 -13.23
N VAL A 331 -23.89 10.75 -14.04
CA VAL A 331 -22.55 10.13 -13.94
C VAL A 331 -21.48 11.17 -14.29
N TYR A 332 -20.33 11.08 -13.64
CA TYR A 332 -19.18 11.92 -13.96
C TYR A 332 -18.38 11.28 -15.09
N LEU A 333 -18.09 12.06 -16.12
CA LEU A 333 -17.41 11.65 -17.34
C LEU A 333 -16.14 12.48 -17.54
N ASN A 334 -15.25 12.01 -18.42
CA ASN A 334 -14.10 12.79 -18.91
C ASN A 334 -13.24 13.41 -17.79
N ARG A 335 -12.78 12.56 -16.85
CA ARG A 335 -11.85 12.96 -15.79
C ARG A 335 -10.65 13.66 -16.40
N ARG A 336 -10.36 14.87 -15.93
CA ARG A 336 -9.20 15.66 -16.35
C ARG A 336 -8.60 16.40 -15.17
N VAL A 337 -7.27 16.57 -15.20
CA VAL A 337 -6.60 17.44 -14.23
C VAL A 337 -7.11 18.86 -14.42
N PHE A 338 -7.52 19.50 -13.33
CA PHE A 338 -7.87 20.91 -13.32
C PHE A 338 -6.76 21.74 -12.69
N ALA A 339 -6.30 21.36 -11.49
CA ALA A 339 -5.24 22.06 -10.79
C ALA A 339 -4.40 21.09 -9.92
N TYR A 340 -3.11 21.40 -9.77
CA TYR A 340 -2.20 20.73 -8.83
C TYR A 340 -1.79 21.73 -7.75
N ILE A 341 -1.81 21.30 -6.50
CA ILE A 341 -1.61 22.17 -5.33
C ILE A 341 -0.12 22.23 -5.02
N ASP A 342 0.42 23.44 -4.88
CA ASP A 342 1.84 23.64 -4.62
C ASP A 342 2.22 23.59 -3.13
N THR A 343 1.25 23.76 -2.22
CA THR A 343 1.44 23.67 -0.77
C THR A 343 0.36 22.81 -0.13
N GLY A 344 0.74 21.64 0.36
CA GLY A 344 -0.13 20.67 1.01
C GLY A 344 -1.06 19.92 0.07
N VAL A 345 -2.33 19.74 0.47
CA VAL A 345 -3.35 19.04 -0.31
C VAL A 345 -4.61 19.91 -0.46
N PRO A 346 -5.42 19.70 -1.53
CA PRO A 346 -6.72 20.32 -1.62
C PRO A 346 -7.72 19.65 -0.67
N ASP A 347 -8.47 20.47 0.05
CA ASP A 347 -9.55 20.04 0.93
C ASP A 347 -10.90 20.55 0.40
N GLY A 348 -11.70 21.27 1.20
CA GLY A 348 -12.98 21.82 0.76
C GLY A 348 -12.88 22.71 -0.50
N ILE A 349 -13.87 22.61 -1.40
CA ILE A 349 -13.91 23.37 -2.66
C ILE A 349 -15.16 24.26 -2.73
N GLN A 350 -15.01 25.48 -3.28
CA GLN A 350 -16.13 26.33 -3.70
C GLN A 350 -15.91 26.88 -5.12
N VAL A 351 -17.01 27.21 -5.81
CA VAL A 351 -16.97 27.84 -7.14
C VAL A 351 -17.75 29.14 -7.10
N ASP A 352 -17.17 30.24 -7.59
CA ASP A 352 -17.86 31.53 -7.65
C ASP A 352 -18.71 31.70 -8.92
N ASN A 353 -19.42 32.82 -9.01
CA ASN A 353 -20.29 33.12 -10.16
C ASN A 353 -19.52 33.38 -11.47
N ALA A 354 -18.23 33.68 -11.39
CA ALA A 354 -17.34 33.84 -12.53
C ALA A 354 -16.66 32.51 -12.91
N GLY A 355 -16.98 31.40 -12.23
CA GLY A 355 -16.42 30.08 -12.48
C GLY A 355 -15.01 29.88 -11.93
N ASN A 356 -14.50 30.81 -11.10
CA ASN A 356 -13.24 30.59 -10.41
C ASN A 356 -13.45 29.53 -9.32
N VAL A 357 -12.46 28.66 -9.16
CA VAL A 357 -12.46 27.55 -8.21
C VAL A 357 -11.55 27.90 -7.05
N TYR A 358 -12.08 27.77 -5.84
CA TYR A 358 -11.40 28.04 -4.57
C TYR A 358 -11.21 26.72 -3.86
N ALA A 359 -10.00 26.42 -3.40
CA ALA A 359 -9.74 25.25 -2.57
C ALA A 359 -8.94 25.64 -1.32
N ALA A 360 -9.29 25.00 -0.21
CA ALA A 360 -8.57 25.10 1.03
C ALA A 360 -7.30 24.25 0.92
N CYS A 361 -6.15 24.81 1.29
CA CYS A 361 -4.83 24.21 1.08
C CYS A 361 -3.92 24.48 2.31
N GLY A 362 -2.68 23.98 2.24
CA GLY A 362 -1.75 23.98 3.38
C GLY A 362 -1.29 25.35 3.89
N ASP A 363 -1.36 26.41 3.07
CA ASP A 363 -0.95 27.78 3.44
C ASP A 363 -2.10 28.82 3.38
N GLY A 364 -3.33 28.35 3.11
CA GLY A 364 -4.53 29.16 2.98
C GLY A 364 -5.42 28.71 1.83
N VAL A 365 -6.19 29.64 1.26
CA VAL A 365 -7.11 29.32 0.14
C VAL A 365 -6.49 29.72 -1.19
N HIS A 366 -6.40 28.78 -2.12
CA HIS A 366 -5.90 29.00 -3.48
C HIS A 366 -7.07 29.24 -4.44
N VAL A 367 -6.87 30.09 -5.43
CA VAL A 367 -7.90 30.46 -6.41
C VAL A 367 -7.39 30.25 -7.83
N TRP A 368 -8.10 29.43 -8.58
CA TRP A 368 -7.86 29.18 -10.00
C TRP A 368 -9.00 29.74 -10.85
N ASN A 369 -8.68 30.24 -12.04
CA ASN A 369 -9.70 30.58 -13.03
C ASN A 369 -10.31 29.32 -13.67
N GLN A 370 -11.30 29.49 -14.56
CA GLN A 370 -12.00 28.38 -15.23
C GLN A 370 -11.06 27.46 -16.03
N GLU A 371 -9.90 27.98 -16.44
CA GLU A 371 -8.89 27.24 -17.21
C GLU A 371 -7.90 26.47 -16.31
N GLY A 372 -8.01 26.56 -14.98
CA GLY A 372 -7.09 25.90 -14.04
C GLY A 372 -5.78 26.66 -13.81
N THR A 373 -5.70 27.94 -14.20
CA THR A 373 -4.54 28.81 -13.93
C THR A 373 -4.66 29.40 -12.53
N LEU A 374 -3.63 29.23 -11.69
CA LEU A 374 -3.57 29.86 -10.37
C LEU A 374 -3.50 31.38 -10.52
N ILE A 375 -4.56 32.07 -10.10
CA ILE A 375 -4.64 33.53 -10.21
C ILE A 375 -4.24 34.23 -8.90
N GLY A 376 -4.47 33.58 -7.76
CA GLY A 376 -4.20 34.18 -6.45
C GLY A 376 -4.31 33.21 -5.28
N LYS A 377 -3.82 33.64 -4.11
CA LYS A 377 -4.01 32.97 -2.83
C LYS A 377 -4.45 33.96 -1.74
N PHE A 378 -5.36 33.52 -0.89
CA PHE A 378 -5.59 34.10 0.43
C PHE A 378 -4.61 33.45 1.40
N LEU A 379 -3.40 33.99 1.49
CA LEU A 379 -2.33 33.39 2.29
C LEU A 379 -2.57 33.67 3.77
N LEU A 380 -2.78 32.60 4.53
CA LEU A 380 -3.06 32.66 5.96
C LEU A 380 -1.81 32.39 6.80
N GLY A 381 -0.79 31.77 6.20
CA GLY A 381 0.39 31.27 6.92
C GLY A 381 0.06 30.10 7.83
N ALA A 382 -1.05 29.42 7.56
CA ALA A 382 -1.61 28.33 8.32
C ALA A 382 -2.51 27.51 7.37
N GLU A 383 -2.75 26.26 7.74
CA GLU A 383 -3.60 25.35 6.97
C GLU A 383 -5.06 25.81 7.04
N SER A 384 -5.77 25.72 5.91
CA SER A 384 -7.22 25.86 5.90
C SER A 384 -7.86 24.53 5.51
N ALA A 385 -8.91 24.14 6.21
CA ALA A 385 -9.64 22.91 5.93
C ALA A 385 -10.87 23.17 5.06
N ASN A 386 -11.62 24.27 5.29
CA ASN A 386 -12.80 24.56 4.46
C ASN A 386 -13.17 26.05 4.42
N MET A 387 -14.13 26.41 3.56
CA MET A 387 -14.65 27.77 3.41
C MET A 387 -16.10 27.82 2.90
N VAL A 388 -16.78 28.95 3.17
CA VAL A 388 -18.13 29.21 2.66
C VAL A 388 -18.32 30.68 2.29
N PHE A 389 -19.04 30.91 1.18
CA PHE A 389 -19.54 32.23 0.83
C PHE A 389 -20.76 32.56 1.68
N ALA A 390 -20.73 33.73 2.33
CA ALA A 390 -21.87 34.27 3.07
C ALA A 390 -22.63 35.28 2.20
N LYS A 391 -22.81 36.53 2.65
CA LYS A 391 -23.39 37.58 1.79
C LYS A 391 -22.43 37.96 0.67
N LYS A 392 -22.94 38.72 -0.31
CA LYS A 392 -22.16 39.19 -1.47
C LYS A 392 -20.86 39.86 -1.01
N GLY A 393 -19.74 39.29 -1.44
CA GLY A 393 -18.41 39.79 -1.09
C GLY A 393 -17.92 39.34 0.29
N GLU A 394 -18.49 38.30 0.88
CA GLU A 394 -18.05 37.76 2.16
C GLU A 394 -17.66 36.29 2.02
N LEU A 395 -16.45 35.97 2.46
CA LEU A 395 -15.92 34.61 2.51
C LEU A 395 -15.44 34.32 3.93
N ILE A 396 -15.90 33.20 4.48
CA ILE A 396 -15.44 32.68 5.77
C ILE A 396 -14.53 31.50 5.50
N ILE A 397 -13.33 31.53 6.08
CA ILE A 397 -12.37 30.44 6.00
C ILE A 397 -12.18 29.86 7.40
N LEU A 398 -12.20 28.52 7.48
CA LEU A 398 -11.88 27.75 8.67
C LEU A 398 -10.41 27.38 8.62
N ALA A 399 -9.59 27.91 9.54
CA ALA A 399 -8.14 27.78 9.49
C ALA A 399 -7.56 27.22 10.80
N GLU A 400 -6.73 26.19 10.66
CA GLU A 400 -5.99 25.56 11.74
C GLU A 400 -4.55 26.05 11.76
N THR A 401 -4.03 26.30 12.96
CA THR A 401 -2.62 26.64 13.15
C THR A 401 -1.88 25.43 13.70
N GLY A 402 -0.71 25.15 13.13
CA GLY A 402 0.17 24.01 13.44
C GLY A 402 0.69 23.93 14.89
N PRO A 403 1.81 23.20 15.14
CA PRO A 403 2.14 22.66 16.46
C PRO A 403 2.20 23.71 17.58
N TRP A 404 1.72 23.27 18.76
CA TRP A 404 1.52 24.01 20.01
C TRP A 404 2.60 25.04 20.39
N PRO A 405 2.24 26.15 21.09
CA PRO A 405 0.90 26.66 21.40
C PRO A 405 0.49 27.74 20.40
N VAL A 406 -0.39 27.44 19.43
CA VAL A 406 -0.84 28.45 18.47
C VAL A 406 -2.38 28.42 18.34
N PRO A 407 -3.06 29.58 18.31
CA PRO A 407 -4.53 29.65 18.32
C PRO A 407 -5.17 29.38 16.95
N VAL A 408 -6.15 28.47 16.92
CA VAL A 408 -7.04 28.15 15.79
C VAL A 408 -7.92 29.36 15.49
N ARG A 409 -8.22 29.66 14.21
CA ARG A 409 -8.85 30.93 13.80
C ARG A 409 -9.99 30.75 12.80
N LEU A 410 -11.09 31.46 13.04
CA LEU A 410 -12.04 31.83 11.99
C LEU A 410 -11.53 33.08 11.28
N ILE A 411 -11.42 33.02 9.95
CA ILE A 411 -10.93 34.13 9.14
C ILE A 411 -12.06 34.67 8.27
N TYR A 412 -12.27 35.98 8.37
CA TYR A 412 -13.25 36.72 7.59
C TYR A 412 -12.55 37.51 6.49
N ILE A 413 -13.05 37.34 5.28
CA ILE A 413 -12.64 38.13 4.13
C ILE A 413 -13.84 38.95 3.65
N CYS A 414 -13.61 40.25 3.50
CA CYS A 414 -14.51 41.14 2.78
C CYS A 414 -13.88 41.46 1.43
N LEU A 415 -14.54 41.03 0.36
CA LEU A 415 -14.26 41.35 -1.04
C LEU A 415 -15.20 42.48 -1.46
N ARG A 416 -14.68 43.56 -2.04
CA ARG A 416 -15.49 44.69 -2.50
C ARG A 416 -15.28 44.88 -3.99
N PRO A 417 -16.18 44.41 -4.87
CA PRO A 417 -15.98 44.51 -6.31
C PRO A 417 -15.70 45.96 -6.76
N LEU A 418 -14.91 46.12 -7.82
CA LEU A 418 -14.73 47.40 -8.50
C LEU A 418 -16.10 47.91 -8.94
N THR A 419 -16.55 49.03 -8.39
CA THR A 419 -17.87 49.58 -8.71
C THR A 419 -17.91 50.00 -10.18
N ALA A 420 -18.63 49.26 -11.01
CA ALA A 420 -19.31 49.86 -12.15
C ALA A 420 -20.45 50.71 -11.60
N SER A 421 -20.55 51.94 -12.09
CA SER A 421 -21.58 52.92 -11.74
C SER A 421 -23.00 52.35 -11.73
N GLN A 422 -23.72 52.61 -10.64
CA GLN A 422 -25.19 52.74 -10.50
C GLN A 422 -26.10 52.00 -11.50
N SER A 423 -26.88 51.03 -11.02
CA SER A 423 -28.35 51.18 -10.84
C SER A 423 -29.00 49.83 -10.49
N ASP A 424 -29.69 49.80 -9.36
CA ASP A 424 -30.73 48.83 -9.06
C ASP A 424 -31.94 49.09 -9.96
N VAL A 425 -32.41 48.09 -10.73
CA VAL A 425 -33.82 47.92 -11.13
C VAL A 425 -34.13 46.41 -11.26
N PRO A 426 -35.32 45.92 -10.85
CA PRO A 426 -35.60 44.51 -10.55
C PRO A 426 -36.13 43.70 -11.75
N THR A 427 -36.14 42.38 -11.52
CA THR A 427 -36.77 41.27 -12.26
C THR A 427 -37.93 41.61 -13.18
N ASP A 428 -37.85 41.18 -14.45
CA ASP A 428 -39.02 40.66 -15.16
C ASP A 428 -38.65 39.59 -16.20
N HIS A 429 -39.55 38.63 -16.37
CA HIS A 429 -39.56 37.58 -17.37
C HIS A 429 -39.91 38.14 -18.75
N SER A 430 -39.31 37.57 -19.81
CA SER A 430 -39.93 37.19 -21.11
C SER A 430 -39.05 37.47 -22.34
N LEU A 431 -38.95 36.42 -23.20
CA LEU A 431 -38.76 36.44 -24.67
C LEU A 431 -37.38 36.97 -25.18
N THR A 432 -36.71 36.45 -26.21
CA THR A 432 -37.06 35.54 -27.32
C THR A 432 -35.78 35.11 -28.05
N HIS A 433 -35.90 33.98 -28.75
CA HIS A 433 -35.18 33.57 -29.96
C HIS A 433 -34.57 34.71 -30.81
N ASP A 434 -33.29 34.57 -31.18
CA ASP A 434 -32.82 34.34 -32.56
C ASP A 434 -31.34 34.73 -32.72
N ALA A 435 -30.52 33.79 -33.20
CA ALA A 435 -29.51 33.97 -34.26
C ALA A 435 -28.52 32.80 -34.27
N LEU A 436 -28.98 31.67 -34.84
CA LEU A 436 -28.12 30.77 -35.61
C LEU A 436 -27.67 31.50 -36.87
N SER A 437 -26.36 31.59 -37.14
CA SER A 437 -25.81 31.38 -38.49
C SER A 437 -24.29 31.62 -38.58
N ILE A 438 -23.57 30.53 -38.90
CA ILE A 438 -22.53 30.43 -39.94
C ILE A 438 -21.19 31.15 -39.66
N MET A 439 -20.14 30.38 -39.37
CA MET A 439 -19.06 30.14 -40.35
C MET A 439 -18.22 28.92 -39.98
N SER A 440 -17.89 28.17 -41.03
CA SER A 440 -17.33 26.84 -41.06
C SER A 440 -15.87 26.84 -41.55
N THR A 441 -15.11 25.81 -41.13
CA THR A 441 -13.86 25.24 -41.72
C THR A 441 -12.51 25.83 -41.22
N PRO A 442 -11.37 25.10 -41.35
CA PRO A 442 -10.88 24.16 -40.33
C PRO A 442 -9.39 24.39 -39.97
N PHE A 443 -8.97 24.21 -38.72
CA PHE A 443 -7.53 24.15 -38.39
C PHE A 443 -7.11 22.72 -38.05
N ARG A 444 -6.24 22.21 -38.93
CA ARG A 444 -5.49 20.96 -38.85
C ARG A 444 -4.29 21.22 -37.92
N VAL A 445 -4.08 20.39 -36.90
CA VAL A 445 -2.80 20.31 -36.18
C VAL A 445 -2.31 18.88 -36.29
N GLU A 446 -1.12 18.76 -36.88
CA GLU A 446 -0.36 17.53 -37.06
C GLU A 446 0.16 17.03 -35.71
N SER A 447 0.02 15.73 -35.45
CA SER A 447 0.65 15.01 -34.34
C SER A 447 1.99 14.46 -34.81
N PRO A 448 3.11 14.64 -34.09
CA PRO A 448 4.25 13.75 -34.20
C PRO A 448 4.07 12.59 -33.20
N TYR A 449 3.82 11.40 -33.75
CA TYR A 449 3.99 10.14 -33.03
C TYR A 449 5.48 9.92 -32.75
N THR A 450 5.83 9.68 -31.48
CA THR A 450 7.00 8.90 -31.09
C THR A 450 6.51 7.64 -30.43
N GLU A 451 6.76 6.52 -31.10
CA GLU A 451 6.45 5.16 -30.66
C GLU A 451 7.36 4.74 -29.49
N GLY A 452 6.77 4.07 -28.51
CA GLY A 452 7.42 3.43 -27.37
C GLY A 452 6.53 2.28 -26.84
N PRO A 453 7.04 1.40 -25.96
CA PRO A 453 6.50 0.05 -25.72
C PRO A 453 5.11 -0.02 -25.05
N ASP A 454 4.47 1.10 -24.75
CA ASP A 454 3.22 1.18 -23.99
C ASP A 454 1.96 0.77 -24.77
N PHE A 455 2.09 0.45 -26.05
CA PHE A 455 0.95 0.07 -26.90
C PHE A 455 0.37 -1.31 -26.55
N LEU A 456 1.15 -2.21 -25.94
CA LEU A 456 0.66 -3.54 -25.55
C LEU A 456 -0.20 -3.53 -24.28
N LEU A 457 0.02 -2.57 -23.37
CA LEU A 457 -0.73 -2.47 -22.12
C LEU A 457 -2.14 -1.88 -22.33
N HIS A 458 -2.29 -0.97 -23.30
CA HIS A 458 -3.58 -0.36 -23.63
C HIS A 458 -4.58 -1.31 -24.31
N ILE A 459 -4.10 -2.40 -24.91
CA ILE A 459 -4.95 -3.34 -25.65
C ILE A 459 -5.70 -4.30 -24.71
N LEU A 460 -5.16 -4.61 -23.52
CA LEU A 460 -5.84 -5.46 -22.53
C LEU A 460 -6.88 -4.70 -21.67
N VAL A 461 -6.72 -3.39 -21.51
CA VAL A 461 -7.62 -2.56 -20.68
C VAL A 461 -8.95 -2.23 -21.39
N ALA A 462 -9.03 -2.41 -22.72
CA ALA A 462 -10.19 -2.02 -23.53
C ALA A 462 -11.35 -3.06 -23.60
N SER A 463 -11.36 -4.12 -22.77
CA SER A 463 -12.47 -5.11 -22.75
C SER A 463 -13.25 -5.22 -21.43
N ARG A 464 -13.30 -4.16 -20.62
CA ARG A 464 -14.03 -4.10 -19.33
C ARG A 464 -15.57 -4.05 -19.44
N SER A 465 -16.17 -4.85 -20.32
CA SER A 465 -17.63 -5.02 -20.41
C SER A 465 -18.05 -6.49 -20.42
N PHE A 466 -17.44 -7.34 -19.58
CA PHE A 466 -17.89 -8.72 -19.37
C PHE A 466 -17.59 -9.23 -17.95
N THR A 467 -18.17 -8.62 -16.92
CA THR A 467 -18.18 -9.17 -15.54
C THR A 467 -19.60 -9.20 -14.98
N LYS A 468 -20.45 -10.01 -15.62
CA LYS A 468 -21.60 -10.68 -15.00
C LYS A 468 -21.77 -12.04 -15.68
N ALA A 469 -20.96 -13.00 -15.28
CA ALA A 469 -21.18 -14.40 -15.58
C ALA A 469 -20.96 -15.19 -14.30
N HIS A 470 -22.04 -15.70 -13.68
CA HIS A 470 -21.90 -16.78 -12.72
C HIS A 470 -21.29 -17.97 -13.45
N ILE A 471 -20.09 -18.39 -13.03
CA ILE A 471 -19.43 -19.57 -13.57
C ILE A 471 -20.20 -20.79 -13.06
N ASN A 472 -21.01 -21.39 -13.94
CA ASN A 472 -21.67 -22.66 -13.65
C ASN A 472 -20.70 -23.80 -13.99
N TRP A 473 -20.01 -24.33 -12.97
CA TRP A 473 -19.05 -25.43 -13.09
C TRP A 473 -19.65 -26.71 -13.73
N LYS A 474 -20.97 -26.89 -13.63
CA LYS A 474 -21.70 -28.02 -14.24
C LYS A 474 -21.83 -27.89 -15.76
N ALA A 475 -21.85 -26.67 -16.31
CA ALA A 475 -21.92 -26.43 -17.76
C ALA A 475 -20.58 -26.71 -18.48
N LEU A 476 -19.46 -26.62 -17.75
CA LEU A 476 -18.13 -27.01 -18.23
C LEU A 476 -17.99 -28.54 -18.40
N LYS A 477 -18.82 -29.32 -17.68
CA LYS A 477 -18.89 -30.80 -17.76
C LYS A 477 -19.50 -31.31 -19.07
N GLU A 478 -20.31 -30.48 -19.75
CA GLU A 478 -21.13 -30.90 -20.91
C GLU A 478 -20.73 -30.24 -22.25
N GLY A 479 -19.72 -29.38 -22.26
CA GLY A 479 -19.25 -28.70 -23.48
C GLY A 479 -20.22 -27.66 -24.04
N THR A 480 -21.22 -27.23 -23.27
CA THR A 480 -22.28 -26.33 -23.73
C THR A 480 -21.87 -24.87 -23.56
N ALA A 481 -22.00 -24.08 -24.62
CA ALA A 481 -21.70 -22.65 -24.61
C ALA A 481 -22.59 -21.89 -23.61
N ILE A 482 -21.98 -21.02 -22.81
CA ILE A 482 -22.70 -20.04 -21.97
C ILE A 482 -23.38 -19.04 -22.92
N TYR A 483 -24.68 -19.19 -23.12
CA TYR A 483 -25.51 -18.20 -23.79
C TYR A 483 -25.88 -17.10 -22.79
N LEU A 484 -25.31 -15.90 -22.95
CA LEU A 484 -25.88 -14.69 -22.38
C LEU A 484 -27.19 -14.39 -23.12
N CYS A 485 -28.31 -14.53 -22.42
CA CYS A 485 -29.65 -14.31 -22.96
C CYS A 485 -29.86 -12.81 -23.24
N SER A 486 -29.70 -12.38 -24.50
CA SER A 486 -30.04 -11.03 -24.92
C SER A 486 -31.53 -10.94 -25.30
N THR A 487 -32.27 -10.04 -24.68
CA THR A 487 -33.57 -9.59 -25.19
C THR A 487 -33.34 -8.76 -26.46
N ARG A 488 -33.58 -9.42 -27.61
CA ARG A 488 -33.78 -8.94 -28.99
C ARG A 488 -33.57 -7.44 -29.26
N GLN A 489 -32.46 -7.10 -29.94
CA GLN A 489 -32.40 -6.34 -31.21
C GLN A 489 -31.10 -6.70 -31.96
N PRO A 490 -31.06 -6.74 -33.31
CA PRO A 490 -29.88 -7.16 -34.06
C PRO A 490 -28.90 -5.98 -34.21
N MET A 491 -27.88 -5.90 -33.35
CA MET A 491 -26.73 -5.02 -33.56
C MET A 491 -25.59 -5.76 -34.29
N GLN A 492 -24.99 -5.08 -35.26
CA GLN A 492 -23.86 -5.56 -36.05
C GLN A 492 -22.70 -5.98 -35.14
N ARG A 493 -22.15 -7.18 -35.37
CA ARG A 493 -20.99 -7.72 -34.63
C ARG A 493 -19.72 -6.99 -35.06
N HIS A 494 -19.25 -6.03 -34.26
CA HIS A 494 -17.87 -5.56 -34.35
C HIS A 494 -16.97 -6.53 -33.58
N THR A 495 -16.02 -7.17 -34.27
CA THR A 495 -14.95 -7.99 -33.64
C THR A 495 -13.92 -7.05 -33.01
N SER A 496 -13.49 -7.32 -31.78
CA SER A 496 -12.44 -6.54 -31.13
C SER A 496 -11.14 -6.61 -31.95
N PRO A 497 -10.34 -5.53 -32.05
CA PRO A 497 -9.03 -5.57 -32.70
C PRO A 497 -8.11 -6.65 -32.13
N VAL A 498 -8.26 -7.00 -30.85
CA VAL A 498 -7.47 -8.02 -30.15
C VAL A 498 -7.79 -9.43 -30.64
N ASP A 499 -9.00 -9.68 -31.13
CA ASP A 499 -9.38 -10.96 -31.73
C ASP A 499 -8.72 -11.19 -33.11
N ARG A 500 -7.90 -10.25 -33.59
CA ARG A 500 -7.14 -10.36 -34.85
C ARG A 500 -5.63 -10.53 -34.64
N LEU A 501 -5.16 -10.57 -33.39
CA LEU A 501 -3.75 -10.81 -33.11
C LEU A 501 -3.34 -12.23 -33.55
N PRO A 502 -2.09 -12.42 -34.02
CA PRO A 502 -1.52 -13.75 -34.21
C PRO A 502 -1.56 -14.57 -32.92
N ASP A 503 -1.72 -15.89 -33.05
CA ASP A 503 -1.81 -16.83 -31.93
C ASP A 503 -0.58 -16.70 -31.01
N GLU A 504 0.61 -16.45 -31.56
CA GLU A 504 1.88 -16.31 -30.84
C GLU A 504 1.89 -15.07 -29.94
N ILE A 505 1.49 -13.92 -30.48
CA ILE A 505 1.44 -12.66 -29.73
C ILE A 505 0.38 -12.75 -28.64
N LEU A 506 -0.79 -13.27 -28.97
CA LEU A 506 -1.85 -13.46 -27.98
C LEU A 506 -1.41 -14.44 -26.89
N SER A 507 -0.71 -15.53 -27.23
CA SER A 507 -0.18 -16.48 -26.24
C SER A 507 0.79 -15.84 -25.25
N TYR A 508 1.69 -14.97 -25.73
CA TYR A 508 2.64 -14.24 -24.91
C TYR A 508 1.94 -13.23 -23.99
N VAL A 509 0.97 -12.49 -24.51
CA VAL A 509 0.15 -11.54 -23.75
C VAL A 509 -0.63 -12.25 -22.63
N LEU A 510 -1.23 -13.40 -22.94
CA LEU A 510 -1.92 -14.21 -21.94
C LEU A 510 -0.96 -14.76 -20.88
N ALA A 511 0.23 -15.22 -21.28
CA ALA A 511 1.23 -15.70 -20.32
C ALA A 511 1.66 -14.58 -19.37
N LEU A 512 2.00 -13.39 -19.88
CA LEU A 512 2.39 -12.24 -19.07
C LEU A 512 1.33 -11.86 -18.03
N GLY A 513 0.05 -11.88 -18.41
CA GLY A 513 -1.03 -11.54 -17.47
C GLY A 513 -1.19 -12.53 -16.32
N ALA A 514 -0.68 -13.76 -16.44
CA ALA A 514 -0.63 -14.74 -15.34
C ALA A 514 0.51 -14.46 -14.35
N PHE A 515 1.47 -13.60 -14.70
CA PHE A 515 2.61 -13.19 -13.86
C PHE A 515 2.44 -11.80 -13.23
N ILE A 516 1.34 -11.09 -13.48
CA ILE A 516 1.04 -9.83 -12.78
C ILE A 516 0.67 -10.15 -11.32
N ASP A 517 1.30 -9.43 -10.39
CA ASP A 517 1.20 -9.62 -8.95
C ASP A 517 -0.24 -9.76 -8.45
N GLU A 518 -0.44 -10.62 -7.45
CA GLU A 518 -1.74 -10.88 -6.81
C GLU A 518 -2.40 -9.58 -6.30
N ASP A 519 -1.59 -8.60 -5.86
CA ASP A 519 -2.06 -7.31 -5.35
C ASP A 519 -2.57 -6.35 -6.42
N ASP A 520 -2.20 -6.54 -7.69
CA ASP A 520 -2.70 -5.76 -8.82
C ASP A 520 -3.96 -6.39 -9.47
N ARG A 521 -4.41 -7.56 -8.99
CA ARG A 521 -5.63 -8.23 -9.48
C ARG A 521 -6.85 -7.78 -8.67
N PRO A 522 -7.99 -7.46 -9.34
CA PRO A 522 -9.20 -7.08 -8.62
C PRO A 522 -9.73 -8.25 -7.79
N LYS A 523 -9.65 -8.13 -6.45
CA LYS A 523 -10.18 -9.12 -5.49
C LYS A 523 -11.72 -9.17 -5.60
N PRO A 524 -12.35 -10.36 -5.64
CA PRO A 524 -13.80 -10.48 -5.68
C PRO A 524 -14.45 -9.96 -4.38
N GLU A 525 -15.66 -9.40 -4.51
CA GLU A 525 -16.38 -8.70 -3.44
C GLU A 525 -16.71 -9.62 -2.25
N ALA A 526 -16.43 -9.14 -1.03
CA ALA A 526 -16.66 -9.84 0.22
C ALA A 526 -18.15 -9.93 0.56
N HIS A 527 -18.80 -11.03 0.19
CA HIS A 527 -19.95 -11.62 0.89
C HIS A 527 -20.14 -13.07 0.44
N GLU A 528 -19.33 -13.97 0.99
CA GLU A 528 -19.60 -15.39 1.23
C GLU A 528 -18.38 -15.89 2.02
N HIS A 529 -18.57 -16.71 3.06
CA HIS A 529 -17.46 -17.41 3.71
C HIS A 529 -16.80 -18.29 2.65
N ILE A 530 -15.76 -17.77 2.00
CA ILE A 530 -14.95 -18.51 1.04
C ILE A 530 -13.51 -18.13 1.38
N SER A 531 -12.95 -18.91 2.31
CA SER A 531 -11.55 -19.29 2.17
C SER A 531 -11.37 -19.76 0.71
N SER A 532 -10.47 -19.12 -0.03
CA SER A 532 -9.71 -19.79 -1.08
C SER A 532 -8.74 -18.87 -1.81
N CYS A 533 -7.47 -19.07 -1.45
CA CYS A 533 -6.32 -18.92 -2.34
C CYS A 533 -6.60 -19.51 -3.76
N THR A 534 -7.51 -20.49 -3.90
CA THR A 534 -7.78 -21.23 -5.15
C THR A 534 -8.62 -20.47 -6.19
N GLN A 535 -9.55 -19.57 -5.79
CA GLN A 535 -10.31 -18.76 -6.76
C GLN A 535 -9.43 -17.69 -7.45
N VAL A 536 -8.48 -17.11 -6.71
CA VAL A 536 -7.54 -16.11 -7.23
C VAL A 536 -6.45 -16.78 -8.07
N SER A 537 -5.95 -17.92 -7.60
CA SER A 537 -4.83 -18.65 -8.21
C SER A 537 -5.16 -19.31 -9.56
N TYR A 538 -6.37 -19.83 -9.74
CA TYR A 538 -6.82 -20.44 -11.00
C TYR A 538 -7.66 -19.50 -11.88
N GLY A 539 -8.10 -18.36 -11.32
CA GLY A 539 -9.10 -17.47 -11.92
C GLY A 539 -8.69 -16.87 -13.27
N TYR A 540 -7.45 -16.40 -13.39
CA TYR A 540 -6.98 -15.72 -14.61
C TYR A 540 -6.98 -16.64 -15.84
N SER A 541 -6.36 -17.82 -15.74
CA SER A 541 -6.23 -18.79 -16.84
C SER A 541 -7.60 -19.28 -17.33
N VAL A 542 -8.53 -19.49 -16.40
CA VAL A 542 -9.91 -19.89 -16.72
C VAL A 542 -10.67 -18.71 -17.36
N PHE A 543 -10.49 -17.50 -16.84
CA PHE A 543 -11.13 -16.29 -17.36
C PHE A 543 -10.73 -16.01 -18.81
N VAL A 544 -9.43 -15.98 -19.13
CA VAL A 544 -8.97 -15.69 -20.50
C VAL A 544 -9.41 -16.76 -21.49
N ALA A 545 -9.50 -18.02 -21.06
CA ALA A 545 -10.06 -19.11 -21.87
C ALA A 545 -11.58 -19.00 -22.07
N ALA A 546 -12.28 -18.19 -21.28
CA ALA A 546 -13.73 -17.99 -21.40
C ALA A 546 -14.12 -16.85 -22.36
N VAL A 547 -13.20 -15.92 -22.68
CA VAL A 547 -13.47 -14.67 -23.42
C VAL A 547 -14.06 -14.90 -24.82
N SER A 548 -13.37 -15.65 -25.69
CA SER A 548 -13.83 -15.91 -27.06
C SER A 548 -13.37 -17.29 -27.55
N LYS A 549 -13.93 -17.79 -28.65
CA LYS A 549 -13.50 -19.08 -29.23
C LYS A 549 -12.02 -19.07 -29.65
N HIS A 550 -11.53 -17.93 -30.12
CA HIS A 550 -10.15 -17.75 -30.54
C HIS A 550 -9.22 -17.70 -29.33
N TRP A 551 -9.54 -16.91 -28.31
CA TRP A 551 -8.78 -16.83 -27.06
C TRP A 551 -8.75 -18.17 -26.33
N ARG A 552 -9.88 -18.89 -26.31
CA ARG A 552 -9.94 -20.24 -25.75
C ARG A 552 -8.97 -21.18 -26.44
N ARG A 553 -8.92 -21.17 -27.77
CA ARG A 553 -7.99 -22.01 -28.55
C ARG A 553 -6.55 -21.68 -28.19
N VAL A 554 -6.19 -20.39 -28.17
CA VAL A 554 -4.83 -19.93 -27.85
C VAL A 554 -4.46 -20.28 -26.40
N ALA A 555 -5.30 -19.95 -25.42
CA ALA A 555 -5.10 -20.27 -24.02
C ALA A 555 -4.90 -21.78 -23.77
N LEU A 556 -5.70 -22.63 -24.42
CA LEU A 556 -5.55 -24.09 -24.31
C LEU A 556 -4.27 -24.63 -24.96
N SER A 557 -3.70 -23.93 -25.95
CA SER A 557 -2.39 -24.27 -26.52
C SER A 557 -1.20 -23.69 -25.77
N THR A 558 -1.42 -22.71 -24.88
CA THR A 558 -0.36 -22.07 -24.07
C THR A 558 -0.14 -22.85 -22.78
N SER A 559 0.74 -23.86 -22.80
CA SER A 559 1.00 -24.73 -21.64
C SER A 559 1.48 -24.01 -20.37
N GLU A 560 2.24 -22.92 -20.52
CA GLU A 560 2.74 -22.10 -19.41
C GLU A 560 1.60 -21.51 -18.55
N LEU A 561 0.47 -21.17 -19.15
CA LEU A 561 -0.69 -20.59 -18.47
C LEU A 561 -1.30 -21.53 -17.42
N TRP A 562 -0.97 -22.83 -17.48
CA TRP A 562 -1.53 -23.89 -16.64
C TRP A 562 -0.48 -24.53 -15.73
N SER A 563 0.69 -23.90 -15.55
CA SER A 563 1.83 -24.52 -14.87
C SER A 563 1.85 -24.40 -13.35
N ARG A 564 1.03 -23.53 -12.77
CA ARG A 564 0.92 -23.36 -11.31
C ARG A 564 -0.23 -24.19 -10.77
N ILE A 565 0.08 -25.09 -9.85
CA ILE A 565 -0.84 -26.08 -9.28
C ILE A 565 -0.99 -25.78 -7.79
N TYR A 566 -2.19 -25.39 -7.40
CA TYR A 566 -2.59 -25.11 -6.03
C TYR A 566 -3.54 -26.19 -5.51
N MET A 567 -3.32 -26.63 -4.27
CA MET A 567 -4.18 -27.58 -3.56
C MET A 567 -4.32 -27.08 -2.12
N THR A 568 -5.50 -26.56 -1.76
CA THR A 568 -5.77 -26.03 -0.41
C THR A 568 -6.94 -26.75 0.24
N THR A 569 -7.22 -26.42 1.50
CA THR A 569 -8.41 -26.84 2.25
C THR A 569 -9.72 -26.66 1.47
N ASP A 570 -9.86 -25.59 0.69
CA ASP A 570 -11.11 -25.29 -0.04
C ASP A 570 -11.34 -26.17 -1.26
N ASP A 571 -10.27 -26.76 -1.80
CA ASP A 571 -10.35 -27.71 -2.90
C ASP A 571 -10.61 -29.15 -2.41
N ALA A 572 -10.59 -29.37 -1.09
CA ALA A 572 -10.81 -30.66 -0.46
C ALA A 572 -12.29 -30.85 -0.10
N ILE A 573 -12.96 -31.80 -0.77
CA ILE A 573 -14.38 -32.09 -0.57
C ILE A 573 -14.53 -33.19 0.50
N GLU A 574 -15.54 -33.07 1.37
CA GLU A 574 -15.85 -34.03 2.44
C GLU A 574 -15.88 -35.50 1.99
N GLU A 575 -15.42 -36.41 2.87
CA GLU A 575 -15.26 -37.86 2.71
C GLU A 575 -16.50 -38.64 2.18
N SER A 576 -17.66 -38.00 2.06
CA SER A 576 -18.90 -38.61 1.55
C SER A 576 -19.10 -38.47 0.02
N ALA A 577 -18.30 -37.62 -0.65
CA ALA A 577 -18.22 -37.54 -2.10
C ALA A 577 -17.10 -38.49 -2.60
N THR A 578 -17.23 -39.03 -3.82
CA THR A 578 -16.19 -39.89 -4.38
C THR A 578 -14.86 -39.13 -4.46
N ASP A 579 -13.75 -39.72 -3.96
CA ASP A 579 -12.37 -39.18 -3.96
C ASP A 579 -11.90 -38.52 -5.29
N GLU A 580 -12.59 -38.78 -6.40
CA GLU A 580 -12.36 -38.19 -7.71
C GLU A 580 -12.71 -36.69 -7.82
N ASP A 581 -13.59 -36.16 -6.97
CA ASP A 581 -14.07 -34.77 -7.07
C ASP A 581 -13.13 -33.75 -6.36
N SER A 582 -12.30 -34.19 -5.40
CA SER A 582 -11.33 -33.33 -4.71
C SER A 582 -10.18 -32.90 -5.63
N PHE A 583 -9.73 -31.64 -5.47
CA PHE A 583 -8.67 -31.01 -6.27
C PHE A 583 -8.91 -31.04 -7.80
N TYR A 584 -10.17 -30.90 -8.22
CA TYR A 584 -10.56 -30.93 -9.64
C TYR A 584 -9.76 -29.92 -10.50
N CYS A 585 -9.59 -28.68 -10.02
CA CYS A 585 -8.84 -27.65 -10.74
C CYS A 585 -7.38 -28.05 -10.93
N ALA A 586 -6.74 -28.63 -9.92
CA ALA A 586 -5.36 -29.12 -10.03
C ALA A 586 -5.23 -30.21 -11.11
N ARG A 587 -6.14 -31.18 -11.14
CA ARG A 587 -6.17 -32.23 -12.20
C ARG A 587 -6.33 -31.61 -13.59
N LEU A 588 -7.22 -30.62 -13.70
CA LEU A 588 -7.48 -29.92 -14.95
C LEU A 588 -6.25 -29.14 -15.44
N PHE A 589 -5.59 -28.39 -14.56
CA PHE A 589 -4.40 -27.61 -14.89
C PHE A 589 -3.23 -28.52 -15.26
N LEU A 590 -3.01 -29.60 -14.50
CA LEU A 590 -2.01 -30.62 -14.83
C LEU A 590 -2.23 -31.18 -16.23
N SER A 591 -3.48 -31.51 -16.61
CA SER A 591 -3.78 -32.02 -17.94
C SER A 591 -3.49 -31.03 -19.08
N ARG A 592 -3.59 -29.72 -18.81
CA ARG A 592 -3.39 -28.64 -19.80
C ARG A 592 -1.95 -28.11 -19.86
N SER A 593 -1.20 -28.30 -18.78
CA SER A 593 0.20 -27.89 -18.67
C SER A 593 1.15 -28.64 -19.61
N GLY A 594 0.68 -29.67 -20.32
CA GLY A 594 1.47 -30.40 -21.30
C GLY A 594 2.75 -31.00 -20.70
N ASN A 595 3.92 -30.61 -21.22
CA ASN A 595 5.24 -30.97 -20.70
C ASN A 595 5.96 -29.80 -20.00
N TYR A 596 5.27 -28.69 -19.75
CA TYR A 596 5.87 -27.49 -19.15
C TYR A 596 6.32 -27.75 -17.70
N ALA A 597 7.31 -27.00 -17.21
CA ALA A 597 7.77 -27.11 -15.83
C ALA A 597 6.70 -26.59 -14.85
N LEU A 598 6.56 -27.21 -13.68
CA LEU A 598 5.43 -26.96 -12.77
C LEU A 598 5.87 -26.29 -11.46
N ASP A 599 5.05 -25.37 -10.95
CA ASP A 599 5.14 -24.92 -9.57
C ASP A 599 3.95 -25.50 -8.80
N ILE A 600 4.23 -26.27 -7.76
CA ILE A 600 3.21 -27.01 -7.01
C ILE A 600 3.18 -26.49 -5.57
N PHE A 601 1.99 -26.11 -5.13
CA PHE A 601 1.72 -25.58 -3.81
C PHE A 601 0.60 -26.38 -3.15
N ILE A 602 0.92 -27.04 -2.03
CA ILE A 602 -0.03 -27.77 -1.19
C ILE A 602 -0.09 -27.07 0.16
N ASP A 603 -1.24 -26.49 0.48
CA ASP A 603 -1.50 -25.84 1.77
C ASP A 603 -2.56 -26.61 2.54
N ALA A 604 -2.09 -27.39 3.50
CA ALA A 604 -2.89 -28.21 4.39
C ALA A 604 -2.96 -27.60 5.80
N ARG A 605 -2.70 -26.29 5.93
CA ARG A 605 -2.87 -25.58 7.19
C ARG A 605 -4.34 -25.40 7.54
N ASP A 606 -4.59 -25.31 8.82
CA ASP A 606 -5.86 -24.97 9.40
C ASP A 606 -6.10 -23.47 9.31
N PRO A 607 -7.15 -22.99 8.62
CA PRO A 607 -7.49 -21.58 8.60
C PRO A 607 -7.73 -20.98 9.99
N ASP A 608 -8.13 -21.81 10.95
CA ASP A 608 -8.41 -21.42 12.34
C ASP A 608 -7.20 -21.64 13.28
N TRP A 609 -6.05 -22.09 12.76
CA TRP A 609 -4.80 -22.27 13.51
C TRP A 609 -4.91 -23.24 14.68
N ASP A 610 -5.81 -24.22 14.57
CA ASP A 610 -5.92 -25.30 15.53
C ASP A 610 -4.79 -26.32 15.32
N PHE A 611 -3.78 -26.20 16.18
CA PHE A 611 -2.61 -27.09 16.22
C PHE A 611 -2.86 -28.41 16.95
N SER A 612 -4.09 -28.69 17.37
CA SER A 612 -4.39 -29.88 18.16
C SER A 612 -4.03 -31.15 17.41
N GLU A 613 -3.05 -31.85 17.98
CA GLU A 613 -2.71 -33.21 17.63
C GLU A 613 -3.17 -34.08 18.80
N PHE A 614 -4.41 -34.56 18.77
CA PHE A 614 -4.87 -35.45 19.84
C PHE A 614 -3.99 -36.70 19.92
N ASP A 615 -3.57 -36.94 21.16
CA ASP A 615 -2.31 -37.52 21.56
C ASP A 615 -2.21 -39.03 21.32
N CYS A 616 -1.05 -39.47 20.83
CA CYS A 616 -0.51 -40.79 21.20
C CYS A 616 -0.04 -40.74 22.67
N SER A 617 -0.95 -40.60 23.63
CA SER A 617 -0.59 -40.68 25.05
C SER A 617 -1.61 -41.47 25.88
N SER A 618 -2.13 -42.58 25.34
CA SER A 618 -2.56 -43.71 26.19
C SER A 618 -2.76 -45.01 25.40
N ALA A 619 -1.97 -46.02 25.77
CA ALA A 619 -2.16 -47.43 25.43
C ALA A 619 -2.06 -47.85 23.94
N GLY A 620 -0.82 -48.09 23.49
CA GLY A 620 -0.47 -49.29 22.72
C GLY A 620 -1.30 -49.67 21.48
N SER A 621 -1.83 -48.71 20.73
CA SER A 621 -2.52 -48.98 19.47
C SER A 621 -2.12 -47.98 18.38
N THR A 622 -1.70 -48.50 17.22
CA THR A 622 -1.48 -47.77 15.96
C THR A 622 -2.76 -47.83 15.12
N PRO A 623 -2.98 -46.97 14.08
CA PRO A 623 -2.26 -45.77 13.64
C PRO A 623 -3.15 -44.50 13.57
N LEU A 624 -2.53 -43.30 13.59
CA LEU A 624 -2.97 -42.06 12.92
C LEU A 624 -4.50 -41.92 12.74
N ILE A 625 -5.23 -41.66 13.81
CA ILE A 625 -6.67 -41.37 13.76
C ILE A 625 -6.85 -39.85 13.68
N ASP A 626 -7.55 -39.39 12.64
CA ASP A 626 -7.82 -37.97 12.32
C ASP A 626 -8.92 -37.34 13.20
N TYR A 627 -9.34 -38.00 14.28
CA TYR A 627 -10.55 -37.65 15.04
C TYR A 627 -10.42 -38.04 16.52
N ASP A 628 -10.65 -37.06 17.41
CA ASP A 628 -10.89 -37.30 18.82
C ASP A 628 -12.39 -37.58 19.05
N PRO A 629 -12.78 -38.74 19.60
CA PRO A 629 -14.19 -39.03 19.90
C PRO A 629 -14.81 -38.13 20.99
N GLU A 630 -13.99 -37.43 21.80
CA GLU A 630 -14.46 -36.54 22.88
C GLU A 630 -14.45 -35.05 22.49
N SER A 631 -13.83 -34.70 21.37
CA SER A 631 -13.84 -33.35 20.79
C SER A 631 -14.74 -33.30 19.55
N ASP A 632 -15.53 -32.23 19.45
CA ASP A 632 -16.34 -31.97 18.25
C ASP A 632 -15.49 -31.42 17.09
N TYR A 633 -14.19 -31.21 17.29
CA TYR A 633 -13.29 -30.63 16.30
C TYR A 633 -12.84 -31.62 15.22
N ARG A 634 -12.80 -31.17 13.96
CA ARG A 634 -12.25 -31.90 12.81
C ARG A 634 -11.45 -30.96 11.92
N HIS A 635 -10.16 -31.26 11.77
CA HIS A 635 -9.27 -30.49 10.92
C HIS A 635 -9.76 -30.52 9.45
N PRO A 636 -9.88 -29.37 8.76
CA PRO A 636 -10.48 -29.26 7.43
C PRO A 636 -9.66 -29.98 6.35
N PHE A 637 -8.34 -30.05 6.52
CA PHE A 637 -7.45 -30.88 5.69
C PHE A 637 -7.12 -32.22 6.35
N SER A 638 -7.83 -33.29 6.00
CA SER A 638 -7.57 -34.63 6.56
C SER A 638 -6.35 -35.32 5.94
N LEU A 639 -5.88 -36.40 6.57
CA LEU A 639 -4.85 -37.27 6.02
C LEU A 639 -5.31 -37.92 4.70
N ALA A 640 -6.61 -38.17 4.54
CA ALA A 640 -7.19 -38.66 3.29
C ALA A 640 -7.05 -37.61 2.17
N HIS A 641 -7.31 -36.33 2.47
CA HIS A 641 -7.08 -35.24 1.51
C HIS A 641 -5.61 -35.16 1.06
N MET A 642 -4.67 -35.28 2.00
CA MET A 642 -3.24 -35.31 1.67
C MET A 642 -2.88 -36.49 0.77
N ARG A 643 -3.47 -37.67 1.01
CA ARG A 643 -3.28 -38.86 0.17
C ARG A 643 -3.71 -38.57 -1.27
N VAL A 644 -4.91 -38.01 -1.47
CA VAL A 644 -5.44 -37.68 -2.80
C VAL A 644 -4.57 -36.62 -3.49
N ALA A 645 -4.17 -35.57 -2.78
CA ALA A 645 -3.28 -34.53 -3.32
C ALA A 645 -1.96 -35.14 -3.83
N LEU A 646 -1.33 -35.99 -3.04
CA LEU A 646 -0.07 -36.66 -3.41
C LEU A 646 -0.25 -37.66 -4.56
N GLU A 647 -1.38 -38.36 -4.65
CA GLU A 647 -1.70 -39.22 -5.79
C GLU A 647 -1.80 -38.44 -7.11
N ILE A 648 -2.34 -37.22 -7.05
CA ILE A 648 -2.46 -36.32 -8.21
C ILE A 648 -1.10 -35.78 -8.63
N VAL A 649 -0.28 -35.31 -7.68
CA VAL A 649 0.99 -34.63 -7.99
C VAL A 649 2.10 -35.60 -8.36
N ARG A 650 2.15 -36.78 -7.72
CA ARG A 650 3.28 -37.72 -7.82
C ARG A 650 3.74 -38.02 -9.26
N PRO A 651 2.86 -38.31 -10.24
CA PRO A 651 3.27 -38.60 -11.61
C PRO A 651 4.01 -37.44 -12.30
N TYR A 652 3.81 -36.21 -11.82
CA TYR A 652 4.29 -34.97 -12.45
C TYR A 652 5.53 -34.38 -11.75
N LEU A 653 6.01 -34.97 -10.66
CA LEU A 653 7.17 -34.48 -9.90
C LEU A 653 8.45 -34.37 -10.75
N HIS A 654 8.57 -35.16 -11.82
CA HIS A 654 9.70 -35.07 -12.75
C HIS A 654 9.77 -33.72 -13.50
N ARG A 655 8.65 -32.98 -13.56
CA ARG A 655 8.52 -31.64 -14.15
C ARG A 655 8.51 -30.52 -13.10
N ALA A 656 8.49 -30.85 -11.81
CA ALA A 656 8.41 -29.85 -10.75
C ALA A 656 9.66 -28.97 -10.75
N ARG A 657 9.44 -27.66 -10.81
CA ARG A 657 10.42 -26.58 -10.62
C ARG A 657 10.37 -26.06 -9.20
N SER A 658 9.17 -25.90 -8.63
CA SER A 658 8.95 -25.55 -7.22
C SER A 658 7.98 -26.54 -6.59
N LEU A 659 8.24 -26.93 -5.34
CA LEU A 659 7.34 -27.74 -4.53
C LEU A 659 7.27 -27.18 -3.12
N VAL A 660 6.06 -26.79 -2.71
CA VAL A 660 5.76 -26.28 -1.38
C VAL A 660 4.70 -27.18 -0.74
N VAL A 661 4.97 -27.64 0.49
CA VAL A 661 4.01 -28.40 1.31
C VAL A 661 3.96 -27.77 2.70
N LEU A 662 2.83 -27.18 3.04
CA LEU A 662 2.53 -26.59 4.33
C LEU A 662 1.47 -27.43 5.04
N THR A 663 1.64 -27.66 6.34
CA THR A 663 0.68 -28.40 7.17
C THR A 663 0.95 -28.09 8.63
N ASP A 664 -0.08 -28.04 9.45
CA ASP A 664 0.09 -27.79 10.89
C ASP A 664 0.36 -29.09 11.67
N ARG A 665 -0.03 -30.22 11.06
CA ARG A 665 0.05 -31.56 11.67
C ARG A 665 1.18 -32.40 11.08
N TRP A 666 1.81 -33.26 11.91
CA TRP A 666 2.87 -34.18 11.44
C TRP A 666 2.36 -35.29 10.51
N ALA A 667 1.13 -35.75 10.72
CA ALA A 667 0.55 -36.88 9.98
C ALA A 667 0.53 -36.65 8.43
N PRO A 668 -0.01 -35.53 7.92
CA PRO A 668 0.08 -35.18 6.50
C PRO A 668 1.53 -35.03 5.99
N MET A 669 2.41 -34.36 6.76
CA MET A 669 3.82 -34.18 6.38
C MET A 669 4.54 -35.52 6.25
N HIS A 670 4.35 -36.40 7.23
CA HIS A 670 4.91 -37.75 7.22
C HIS A 670 4.44 -38.55 6.01
N LEU A 671 3.17 -38.42 5.61
CA LEU A 671 2.67 -39.06 4.39
C LEU A 671 3.37 -38.51 3.14
N ALA A 672 3.53 -37.19 3.03
CA ALA A 672 4.25 -36.55 1.93
C ALA A 672 5.70 -37.04 1.83
N LEU A 673 6.44 -37.02 2.94
CA LEU A 673 7.82 -37.53 3.02
C LEU A 673 7.91 -39.00 2.59
N ASN A 674 6.97 -39.85 3.02
CA ASN A 674 6.93 -41.24 2.61
C ASN A 674 6.68 -41.40 1.10
N VAL A 675 5.76 -40.62 0.52
CA VAL A 675 5.50 -40.66 -0.92
C VAL A 675 6.73 -40.22 -1.72
N PHE A 676 7.41 -39.17 -1.26
CA PHE A 676 8.64 -38.68 -1.89
C PHE A 676 9.82 -39.64 -1.70
N SER A 677 9.84 -40.46 -0.64
CA SER A 677 10.95 -41.38 -0.34
C SER A 677 10.77 -42.82 -0.86
N ALA A 678 9.55 -43.37 -0.85
CA ALA A 678 9.29 -44.81 -0.98
C ALA A 678 8.25 -45.19 -2.05
N GLY A 679 7.73 -44.23 -2.82
CA GLY A 679 7.07 -44.51 -4.09
C GLY A 679 5.58 -44.93 -4.03
N THR A 680 4.91 -45.09 -2.89
CA THR A 680 3.43 -45.19 -2.87
C THR A 680 2.78 -44.54 -1.63
N PRO A 681 1.61 -43.90 -1.77
CA PRO A 681 0.82 -43.38 -0.65
C PRO A 681 0.29 -44.47 0.29
N ASN A 682 0.10 -45.70 -0.23
CA ASN A 682 -0.56 -46.81 0.49
C ASN A 682 0.39 -47.66 1.36
N GLY A 683 1.61 -47.20 1.64
CA GLY A 683 2.49 -47.81 2.64
C GLY A 683 3.06 -49.20 2.30
N LYS A 684 2.81 -49.75 1.10
CA LYS A 684 3.44 -51.00 0.66
C LYS A 684 4.86 -50.73 0.18
N ARG A 685 5.84 -50.91 1.08
CA ARG A 685 7.28 -50.96 0.74
C ARG A 685 7.53 -52.19 -0.14
N GLY A 686 7.95 -52.01 -1.38
CA GLY A 686 8.36 -53.15 -2.21
C GLY A 686 8.69 -52.88 -3.68
N ASP A 687 7.77 -52.34 -4.48
CA ASP A 687 7.81 -52.58 -5.94
C ASP A 687 7.81 -51.33 -6.84
N VAL A 688 7.86 -50.11 -6.28
CA VAL A 688 7.73 -48.88 -7.07
C VAL A 688 8.91 -47.94 -6.81
N GLU A 689 9.62 -47.54 -7.87
CA GLU A 689 10.72 -46.58 -7.77
C GLU A 689 10.24 -45.24 -7.15
N PRO A 690 11.06 -44.61 -6.29
CA PRO A 690 10.78 -43.29 -5.77
C PRO A 690 10.65 -42.25 -6.90
N PRO A 691 9.78 -41.23 -6.74
CA PRO A 691 9.63 -40.19 -7.74
C PRO A 691 10.95 -39.40 -7.88
N ARG A 692 11.31 -39.06 -9.12
CA ARG A 692 12.47 -38.19 -9.41
C ARG A 692 11.99 -36.76 -9.64
N ALA A 693 12.78 -35.77 -9.23
CA ALA A 693 12.50 -34.35 -9.44
C ALA A 693 13.74 -33.61 -9.99
N PRO A 694 14.17 -33.90 -11.23
CA PRO A 694 15.43 -33.38 -11.80
C PRO A 694 15.39 -31.88 -12.12
N LEU A 695 14.20 -31.28 -12.25
CA LEU A 695 14.01 -29.85 -12.54
C LEU A 695 13.83 -29.00 -11.29
N LEU A 696 13.75 -29.61 -10.10
CA LEU A 696 13.39 -28.92 -8.86
C LEU A 696 14.47 -27.92 -8.48
N GLN A 697 14.06 -26.67 -8.32
CA GLN A 697 14.89 -25.53 -7.92
C GLN A 697 14.54 -25.02 -6.52
N SER A 698 13.28 -25.13 -6.10
CA SER A 698 12.85 -24.78 -4.74
C SER A 698 12.08 -25.93 -4.10
N LEU A 699 12.42 -26.27 -2.86
CA LEU A 699 11.73 -27.25 -2.04
C LEU A 699 11.48 -26.66 -0.65
N ILE A 700 10.20 -26.51 -0.29
CA ILE A 700 9.76 -25.95 0.98
C ILE A 700 8.83 -26.96 1.65
N LEU A 701 9.25 -27.49 2.79
CA LEU A 701 8.48 -28.42 3.60
C LEU A 701 8.36 -27.83 5.00
N MET A 702 7.15 -27.48 5.41
CA MET A 702 6.91 -26.82 6.68
C MET A 702 5.80 -27.52 7.45
N ARG A 703 6.14 -27.94 8.67
CA ARG A 703 5.20 -28.19 9.74
C ARG A 703 5.04 -26.86 10.47
N CYS A 704 3.97 -26.13 10.18
CA CYS A 704 3.76 -24.75 10.61
C CYS A 704 3.28 -24.63 12.07
N ASN A 705 3.92 -25.39 12.97
CA ASN A 705 3.67 -25.36 14.41
C ASN A 705 5.02 -25.24 15.13
N GLU A 706 5.33 -24.04 15.59
CA GLU A 706 6.62 -23.74 16.25
C GLU A 706 6.74 -24.32 17.67
N PHE A 707 5.62 -24.55 18.36
CA PHE A 707 5.59 -25.10 19.72
C PHE A 707 6.24 -26.48 19.82
N VAL A 708 6.22 -27.24 18.71
CA VAL A 708 6.87 -28.55 18.57
C VAL A 708 8.37 -28.47 18.86
N SER A 709 9.00 -27.34 18.56
CA SER A 709 10.44 -27.16 18.74
C SER A 709 10.87 -27.13 20.22
N TYR A 710 9.94 -26.76 21.11
CA TYR A 710 10.12 -26.71 22.57
C TYR A 710 9.74 -28.02 23.27
N ALA A 711 9.11 -28.96 22.56
CA ALA A 711 8.75 -30.25 23.12
C ALA A 711 10.01 -31.06 23.51
N PRO A 712 10.05 -31.67 24.71
CA PRO A 712 11.23 -32.40 25.20
C PRO A 712 11.50 -33.71 24.44
N TYR A 713 10.51 -34.20 23.69
CA TYR A 713 10.60 -35.39 22.85
C TYR A 713 9.84 -35.15 21.55
N PHE A 714 10.24 -35.86 20.49
CA PHE A 714 9.56 -35.80 19.21
C PHE A 714 8.23 -36.57 19.31
N ILE A 715 7.13 -35.95 18.89
CA ILE A 715 5.80 -36.57 18.88
C ILE A 715 5.33 -36.74 17.43
N PRO A 716 4.91 -37.96 17.03
CA PRO A 716 4.96 -39.24 17.76
C PRO A 716 6.38 -39.83 17.83
N GLU A 717 6.79 -40.35 18.99
CA GLU A 717 8.16 -40.82 19.26
C GLU A 717 8.63 -41.91 18.28
N GLU A 718 7.72 -42.81 17.89
CA GLU A 718 7.96 -43.89 16.93
C GLU A 718 8.39 -43.43 15.53
N LEU A 719 8.08 -42.17 15.18
CA LEU A 719 8.38 -41.57 13.89
C LEU A 719 9.68 -40.75 13.90
N ALA A 720 10.25 -40.48 15.08
CA ALA A 720 11.51 -39.74 15.23
C ALA A 720 12.67 -40.45 14.51
N GLY A 721 12.78 -41.77 14.66
CA GLY A 721 13.85 -42.57 14.08
C GLY A 721 13.62 -43.05 12.64
N ARG A 722 12.52 -42.64 11.99
CA ARG A 722 12.27 -43.06 10.60
C ARG A 722 13.14 -42.25 9.65
N ALA A 723 13.97 -42.96 8.88
CA ALA A 723 14.75 -42.35 7.83
C ALA A 723 13.87 -41.96 6.63
N PHE A 724 13.74 -40.65 6.39
CA PHE A 724 13.14 -40.09 5.18
C PHE A 724 14.23 -39.56 4.27
N LEU A 725 14.13 -39.89 2.99
CA LEU A 725 15.04 -39.44 1.95
C LEU A 725 14.22 -38.93 0.77
N PRO A 726 13.74 -37.68 0.81
CA PRO A 726 12.91 -37.11 -0.23
C PRO A 726 13.60 -37.25 -1.61
N PHE A 727 12.91 -37.86 -2.57
CA PHE A 727 13.38 -38.09 -3.94
C PHE A 727 14.62 -39.01 -4.06
N GLY A 728 14.94 -39.80 -3.02
CA GLY A 728 16.06 -40.73 -3.03
C GLY A 728 15.88 -41.88 -4.01
N CYS A 729 16.94 -42.36 -4.66
CA CYS A 729 16.94 -43.58 -5.49
C CYS A 729 18.01 -44.56 -4.99
N ALA A 730 17.86 -45.85 -5.29
CA ALA A 730 18.84 -46.89 -4.93
C ALA A 730 20.22 -46.68 -5.60
N GLU A 731 20.29 -45.92 -6.70
CA GLU A 731 21.54 -45.59 -7.38
C GLU A 731 22.33 -44.48 -6.67
N PRO A 732 23.68 -44.53 -6.65
CA PRO A 732 24.52 -43.45 -6.14
C PRO A 732 24.41 -42.21 -7.04
N GLY A 733 24.03 -41.04 -6.50
CA GLY A 733 23.92 -39.79 -7.27
C GLY A 733 23.18 -38.67 -6.55
N VAL A 734 23.33 -37.43 -7.04
CA VAL A 734 22.63 -36.23 -6.53
C VAL A 734 21.15 -36.35 -6.91
N ALA A 735 20.25 -36.35 -5.92
CA ALA A 735 18.82 -36.54 -6.14
C ALA A 735 18.14 -35.28 -6.70
N LEU A 736 18.63 -34.11 -6.28
CA LEU A 736 18.06 -32.81 -6.60
C LEU A 736 19.14 -31.90 -7.25
N PRO A 737 19.55 -32.18 -8.50
CA PRO A 737 20.75 -31.58 -9.10
C PRO A 737 20.63 -30.08 -9.42
N ARG A 738 19.40 -29.53 -9.42
CA ARG A 738 19.12 -28.11 -9.72
C ARG A 738 18.63 -27.32 -8.52
N LEU A 739 18.62 -27.92 -7.33
CA LEU A 739 18.08 -27.27 -6.14
C LEU A 739 18.89 -26.02 -5.79
N LYS A 740 18.19 -24.90 -5.63
CA LYS A 740 18.73 -23.58 -5.27
C LYS A 740 18.25 -23.14 -3.89
N GLN A 741 17.04 -23.51 -3.51
CA GLN A 741 16.44 -23.18 -2.22
C GLN A 741 15.90 -24.43 -1.53
N LEU A 742 16.19 -24.56 -0.24
CA LEU A 742 15.68 -25.61 0.63
C LEU A 742 15.23 -25.02 1.96
N THR A 743 13.96 -25.23 2.31
CA THR A 743 13.39 -24.89 3.62
C THR A 743 12.83 -26.16 4.27
N LEU A 744 13.31 -26.45 5.48
CA LEU A 744 12.78 -27.49 6.36
C LEU A 744 12.39 -26.84 7.70
N ALA A 745 11.09 -26.69 7.95
CA ALA A 745 10.57 -26.10 9.19
C ALA A 745 9.80 -27.15 9.99
N GLY A 746 10.30 -27.59 11.14
CA GLY A 746 9.67 -28.67 11.93
C GLY A 746 9.61 -30.01 11.20
N VAL A 747 10.39 -30.19 10.12
CA VAL A 747 10.43 -31.38 9.27
C VAL A 747 11.82 -32.01 9.28
N HIS A 748 11.95 -33.19 9.89
CA HIS A 748 13.23 -33.90 9.90
C HIS A 748 13.38 -34.91 8.76
N VAL A 749 14.64 -35.17 8.42
CA VAL A 749 15.08 -36.17 7.44
C VAL A 749 16.18 -37.02 8.07
N ASP A 750 16.57 -38.10 7.38
CA ASP A 750 17.81 -38.78 7.73
C ASP A 750 19.01 -37.94 7.25
N TRP A 751 19.57 -37.15 8.16
CA TRP A 751 20.67 -36.23 7.87
C TRP A 751 21.85 -36.93 7.18
N PHE A 752 22.25 -38.10 7.68
CA PHE A 752 23.39 -38.87 7.17
C PHE A 752 23.18 -39.26 5.70
N THR A 753 21.99 -39.72 5.32
CA THR A 753 21.71 -40.13 3.94
C THR A 753 21.26 -38.99 3.03
N PHE A 754 20.69 -37.92 3.60
CA PHE A 754 20.19 -36.76 2.87
C PHE A 754 21.31 -35.83 2.40
N ILE A 755 22.29 -35.52 3.25
CA ILE A 755 23.38 -34.58 2.92
C ILE A 755 24.11 -34.94 1.62
N PRO A 756 24.54 -36.21 1.38
CA PRO A 756 25.20 -36.57 0.13
C PRO A 756 24.33 -36.40 -1.13
N ARG A 757 23.00 -36.33 -0.98
CA ARG A 757 22.04 -36.17 -2.09
C ARG A 757 21.81 -34.72 -2.48
N LEU A 758 22.25 -33.77 -1.65
CA LEU A 758 22.20 -32.35 -1.95
C LEU A 758 23.24 -31.96 -3.02
N PRO A 759 22.90 -31.00 -3.90
CA PRO A 759 23.84 -30.48 -4.87
C PRO A 759 24.89 -29.61 -4.17
N SER A 760 26.16 -29.80 -4.51
CA SER A 760 27.24 -29.05 -3.86
C SER A 760 27.46 -27.63 -4.40
N LEU A 761 26.94 -27.34 -5.60
CA LEU A 761 27.24 -26.08 -6.31
C LEU A 761 26.02 -25.20 -6.59
N SER A 762 24.80 -25.75 -6.56
CA SER A 762 23.60 -25.01 -6.96
C SER A 762 22.81 -24.42 -5.80
N LEU A 763 22.95 -24.96 -4.59
CA LEU A 763 22.19 -24.50 -3.42
C LEU A 763 22.69 -23.13 -2.96
N LYS A 764 21.78 -22.15 -2.96
CA LYS A 764 22.03 -20.74 -2.62
C LYS A 764 21.35 -20.32 -1.32
N SER A 765 20.21 -20.90 -0.98
CA SER A 765 19.45 -20.59 0.22
C SER A 765 19.12 -21.88 0.98
N LEU A 766 19.44 -21.90 2.28
CA LEU A 766 19.15 -23.00 3.19
C LEU A 766 18.49 -22.45 4.45
N GLN A 767 17.31 -22.97 4.77
CA GLN A 767 16.56 -22.60 5.98
C GLN A 767 16.21 -23.87 6.77
N LEU A 768 16.63 -23.89 8.04
CA LEU A 768 16.30 -24.94 9.01
C LEU A 768 15.66 -24.28 10.22
N THR A 769 14.37 -24.51 10.44
CA THR A 769 13.62 -23.83 11.52
C THR A 769 12.78 -24.80 12.35
N TYR A 770 12.61 -24.51 13.63
CA TYR A 770 11.69 -25.19 14.56
C TYR A 770 11.76 -26.72 14.65
N HIS A 771 12.96 -27.33 14.58
CA HIS A 771 13.11 -28.76 14.81
C HIS A 771 13.09 -29.09 16.30
N CYS A 772 12.29 -30.09 16.70
CA CYS A 772 12.40 -30.69 18.03
C CYS A 772 13.84 -31.20 18.27
N ALA A 773 14.36 -30.99 19.48
CA ALA A 773 15.75 -31.34 19.84
C ALA A 773 16.13 -32.80 19.50
N ALA A 774 15.19 -33.74 19.61
CA ALA A 774 15.42 -35.17 19.35
C ALA A 774 15.73 -35.52 17.88
N VAL A 775 15.42 -34.64 16.93
CA VAL A 775 15.56 -34.89 15.48
C VAL A 775 16.47 -33.88 14.77
N ARG A 776 17.10 -32.97 15.54
CA ARG A 776 18.12 -32.04 15.02
C ARG A 776 19.39 -32.80 14.60
N PRO A 777 20.16 -32.29 13.63
CA PRO A 777 21.41 -32.92 13.20
C PRO A 777 22.44 -32.95 14.34
N SER A 778 23.31 -33.96 14.35
CA SER A 778 24.52 -33.91 15.17
C SER A 778 25.50 -32.83 14.67
N VAL A 779 26.47 -32.44 15.49
CA VAL A 779 27.52 -31.48 15.10
C VAL A 779 28.27 -31.93 13.85
N SER A 780 28.56 -33.23 13.73
CA SER A 780 29.23 -33.81 12.55
C SER A 780 28.36 -33.71 11.30
N GLU A 781 27.08 -34.05 11.39
CA GLU A 781 26.14 -33.98 10.26
C GLU A 781 25.91 -32.54 9.83
N PHE A 782 25.73 -31.62 10.77
CA PHE A 782 25.54 -30.21 10.48
C PHE A 782 26.78 -29.60 9.79
N ARG A 783 27.99 -29.97 10.22
CA ARG A 783 29.22 -29.56 9.53
C ARG A 783 29.32 -30.13 8.12
N GLN A 784 28.98 -31.40 7.92
CA GLN A 784 28.95 -32.01 6.59
C GLN A 784 27.93 -31.33 5.67
N LEU A 785 26.78 -30.91 6.22
CA LEU A 785 25.77 -30.16 5.49
C LEU A 785 26.32 -28.81 4.98
N LEU A 786 26.96 -28.03 5.87
CA LEU A 786 27.54 -26.73 5.50
C LEU A 786 28.71 -26.86 4.53
N ASP A 787 29.62 -27.82 4.75
CA ASP A 787 30.74 -28.11 3.84
C ASP A 787 30.24 -28.50 2.45
N ARG A 788 29.18 -29.32 2.40
CA ARG A 788 28.53 -29.70 1.15
C ARG A 788 27.94 -28.49 0.41
N CYS A 789 27.44 -27.50 1.15
CA CYS A 789 26.74 -26.33 0.63
C CYS A 789 27.59 -25.04 0.71
N ALA A 790 28.89 -25.12 0.46
CA ALA A 790 29.81 -23.97 0.60
C ALA A 790 29.48 -22.75 -0.29
N MET A 791 28.59 -22.90 -1.29
CA MET A 791 28.16 -21.82 -2.20
C MET A 791 26.93 -21.04 -1.73
N LEU A 792 26.45 -21.29 -0.49
CA LEU A 792 25.29 -20.60 0.08
C LEU A 792 25.48 -19.08 0.07
N GLU A 793 24.43 -18.38 -0.34
CA GLU A 793 24.28 -16.93 -0.28
C GLU A 793 23.43 -16.50 0.93
N GLN A 794 22.50 -17.36 1.36
CA GLN A 794 21.61 -17.13 2.50
C GLN A 794 21.52 -18.38 3.40
N LEU A 795 21.56 -18.18 4.72
CA LEU A 795 21.43 -19.24 5.72
C LEU A 795 20.52 -18.76 6.86
N THR A 796 19.44 -19.50 7.13
CA THR A 796 18.55 -19.27 8.28
C THR A 796 18.54 -20.49 9.18
N ILE A 797 18.78 -20.28 10.47
CA ILE A 797 18.74 -21.33 11.48
C ILE A 797 17.95 -20.81 12.68
N LYS A 798 16.75 -21.33 12.92
CA LYS A 798 15.94 -21.01 14.11
C LYS A 798 15.69 -22.30 14.89
N VAL A 799 16.21 -22.43 16.10
CA VAL A 799 15.89 -23.57 16.99
C VAL A 799 16.11 -24.94 16.29
N SER A 800 17.11 -25.04 15.40
CA SER A 800 17.32 -26.20 14.51
C SER A 800 18.78 -26.53 14.21
N GLY A 801 19.70 -25.83 14.86
CA GLY A 801 21.13 -26.19 14.82
C GLY A 801 21.39 -27.50 15.58
N PRO A 802 22.66 -27.89 15.78
CA PRO A 802 22.98 -29.08 16.55
C PRO A 802 22.42 -29.03 17.97
N ALA A 803 21.68 -30.06 18.39
CA ALA A 803 20.99 -30.09 19.69
C ALA A 803 21.94 -30.08 20.91
N ASN A 804 23.15 -30.63 20.77
CA ASN A 804 24.13 -30.71 21.86
C ASN A 804 25.47 -30.16 21.40
N LEU A 805 25.74 -28.89 21.71
CA LEU A 805 27.00 -28.20 21.39
C LEU A 805 28.08 -28.37 22.48
N SER A 806 27.86 -29.27 23.44
CA SER A 806 28.73 -29.51 24.61
C SER A 806 30.00 -30.34 24.32
N GLU A 807 30.26 -30.75 23.08
CA GLU A 807 31.53 -31.37 22.69
C GLU A 807 32.64 -30.32 22.56
N GLY A 808 33.33 -30.08 23.68
CA GLY A 808 34.44 -29.13 23.85
C GLY A 808 35.71 -29.44 23.05
N HIS A 809 35.62 -29.53 21.74
CA HIS A 809 36.78 -29.49 20.84
C HIS A 809 36.71 -28.23 19.99
N ALA A 810 37.81 -27.48 19.95
CA ALA A 810 37.99 -26.34 19.07
C ALA A 810 37.96 -26.81 17.60
N LEU A 811 36.76 -26.94 17.04
CA LEU A 811 36.55 -27.29 15.64
C LEU A 811 36.93 -26.08 14.77
N GLU A 812 37.66 -26.32 13.69
CA GLU A 812 37.99 -25.25 12.73
C GLU A 812 36.68 -24.73 12.09
N PRO A 813 36.52 -23.39 11.97
CA PRO A 813 35.39 -22.78 11.27
C PRO A 813 35.29 -23.26 9.82
N LEU A 814 34.08 -23.42 9.30
CA LEU A 814 33.83 -23.78 7.91
C LEU A 814 33.71 -22.52 7.04
N PRO A 815 34.49 -22.41 5.96
CA PRO A 815 34.43 -21.25 5.08
C PRO A 815 33.16 -21.27 4.23
N LEU A 816 32.31 -20.25 4.40
CA LEU A 816 31.15 -19.96 3.56
C LEU A 816 31.37 -18.62 2.83
N PRO A 817 32.23 -18.59 1.79
CA PRO A 817 32.73 -17.36 1.20
C PRO A 817 31.67 -16.55 0.44
N ARG A 818 30.52 -17.15 0.10
CA ARG A 818 29.43 -16.46 -0.61
C ARG A 818 28.29 -16.03 0.30
N LEU A 819 28.35 -16.35 1.59
CA LEU A 819 27.25 -16.10 2.51
C LEU A 819 27.11 -14.59 2.75
N ARG A 820 25.96 -14.04 2.34
CA ARG A 820 25.62 -12.61 2.44
C ARG A 820 24.57 -12.34 3.52
N LYS A 821 23.67 -13.29 3.76
CA LYS A 821 22.60 -13.17 4.76
C LYS A 821 22.63 -14.35 5.72
N LEU A 822 22.66 -14.04 7.02
CA LEU A 822 22.63 -15.02 8.10
C LEU A 822 21.56 -14.61 9.11
N THR A 823 20.58 -15.47 9.35
CA THR A 823 19.56 -15.29 10.39
C THR A 823 19.64 -16.41 11.41
N LEU A 824 19.76 -16.05 12.70
CA LEU A 824 19.87 -16.99 13.80
C LEU A 824 18.79 -16.75 14.85
N GLY A 825 17.87 -17.71 15.01
CA GLY A 825 16.96 -17.82 16.14
C GLY A 825 17.54 -18.75 17.20
N PHE A 826 17.90 -18.22 18.37
CA PHE A 826 18.67 -18.95 19.37
C PHE A 826 17.84 -19.35 20.61
N GLU A 827 18.08 -20.57 21.10
CA GLU A 827 17.54 -21.09 22.36
C GLU A 827 18.41 -20.71 23.58
N SER A 828 19.66 -20.32 23.34
CA SER A 828 20.52 -19.71 24.35
C SER A 828 21.64 -18.90 23.69
N PRO A 829 22.14 -17.82 24.34
CA PRO A 829 23.27 -17.06 23.82
C PRO A 829 24.53 -17.91 23.60
N GLY A 830 24.75 -18.92 24.46
CA GLY A 830 25.89 -19.85 24.32
C GLY A 830 25.80 -20.69 23.05
N ALA A 831 24.65 -21.31 22.79
CA ALA A 831 24.42 -22.10 21.58
C ALA A 831 24.59 -21.26 20.30
N ALA A 832 24.14 -20.00 20.31
CA ALA A 832 24.34 -19.07 19.20
C ALA A 832 25.82 -18.77 18.94
N ILE A 833 26.61 -18.55 20.00
CA ILE A 833 28.07 -18.32 19.89
C ILE A 833 28.75 -19.55 19.31
N ASP A 834 28.42 -20.74 19.80
CA ASP A 834 29.03 -21.98 19.33
C ASP A 834 28.66 -22.27 17.86
N LEU A 835 27.45 -21.92 17.44
CA LEU A 835 27.06 -21.97 16.04
C LEU A 835 27.84 -20.97 15.18
N LEU A 836 27.96 -19.72 15.61
CA LEU A 836 28.74 -18.70 14.90
C LEU A 836 30.23 -19.08 14.79
N ARG A 837 30.80 -19.74 15.80
CA ARG A 837 32.19 -20.27 15.76
C ARG A 837 32.40 -21.32 14.67
N MET A 838 31.34 -22.03 14.26
CA MET A 838 31.44 -23.03 13.20
C MET A 838 31.42 -22.43 11.80
N ILE A 839 31.10 -21.14 11.64
CA ILE A 839 30.89 -20.49 10.35
C ILE A 839 31.92 -19.35 10.15
N GLU A 840 32.65 -19.41 9.04
CA GLU A 840 33.49 -18.30 8.56
C GLU A 840 32.85 -17.66 7.33
N ALA A 841 32.24 -16.48 7.51
CA ALA A 841 31.50 -15.75 6.48
C ALA A 841 32.06 -14.32 6.31
N PRO A 842 33.17 -14.14 5.56
CA PRO A 842 33.87 -12.84 5.48
C PRO A 842 33.07 -11.76 4.73
N ASP A 843 32.19 -12.17 3.82
CA ASP A 843 31.39 -11.28 2.96
C ASP A 843 29.95 -11.04 3.47
N LEU A 844 29.68 -11.34 4.74
CA LEU A 844 28.36 -11.19 5.34
C LEU A 844 27.90 -9.71 5.33
N ARG A 845 26.68 -9.47 4.83
CA ARG A 845 26.07 -8.14 4.68
C ARG A 845 24.82 -7.95 5.53
N GLU A 846 24.09 -9.02 5.81
CA GLU A 846 22.85 -8.99 6.59
C GLU A 846 22.93 -10.00 7.73
N LEU A 847 22.67 -9.54 8.96
CA LEU A 847 22.65 -10.36 10.17
C LEU A 847 21.31 -10.20 10.89
N GLY A 848 20.56 -11.29 11.01
CA GLY A 848 19.36 -11.38 11.84
C GLY A 848 19.66 -12.17 13.11
N LEU A 849 19.31 -11.63 14.28
CA LEU A 849 19.32 -12.35 15.56
C LEU A 849 17.91 -12.30 16.14
N GLN A 850 17.37 -13.46 16.49
CA GLN A 850 16.08 -13.62 17.14
C GLN A 850 16.26 -14.40 18.43
N ASP A 851 15.72 -13.88 19.52
CA ASP A 851 15.53 -14.68 20.72
C ASP A 851 14.37 -15.65 20.45
N ALA A 852 14.65 -16.95 20.38
CA ALA A 852 13.66 -17.97 20.03
C ALA A 852 13.58 -19.01 21.15
N ARG A 853 13.63 -18.53 22.40
CA ARG A 853 13.47 -19.35 23.60
C ARG A 853 12.00 -19.64 23.84
N ASP A 854 11.74 -20.76 24.52
CA ASP A 854 10.40 -21.11 24.98
C ASP A 854 9.81 -19.95 25.81
N PRO A 855 8.71 -19.32 25.35
CA PRO A 855 8.06 -18.22 26.07
C PRO A 855 7.62 -18.60 27.49
N ALA A 856 7.37 -19.89 27.76
CA ALA A 856 7.00 -20.40 29.08
C ALA A 856 8.19 -20.62 30.02
N GLY A 857 9.43 -20.48 29.54
CA GLY A 857 10.66 -20.70 30.31
C GLY A 857 10.93 -19.61 31.37
N LEU A 858 11.40 -20.03 32.57
CA LEU A 858 11.66 -19.12 33.69
C LEU A 858 13.08 -18.50 33.72
N ASP A 859 13.99 -18.91 32.81
CA ASP A 859 15.41 -18.50 32.83
C ASP A 859 15.72 -17.44 31.75
N GLU A 860 15.52 -16.17 32.10
CA GLU A 860 15.99 -15.04 31.30
C GLU A 860 17.53 -14.91 31.37
N GLN A 861 18.23 -15.51 30.42
CA GLN A 861 19.63 -15.21 30.13
C GLN A 861 19.76 -13.98 29.22
N PRO A 862 20.56 -12.97 29.59
CA PRO A 862 20.83 -11.81 28.73
C PRO A 862 21.75 -12.18 27.55
N ALA A 863 21.47 -11.63 26.37
CA ALA A 863 22.25 -11.86 25.15
C ALA A 863 23.60 -11.11 25.12
N ASP A 864 24.02 -10.45 26.21
CA ASP A 864 25.28 -9.72 26.34
C ASP A 864 26.51 -10.48 25.79
N PRO A 865 26.74 -11.77 26.11
CA PRO A 865 27.90 -12.51 25.58
C PRO A 865 27.83 -12.71 24.07
N LEU A 866 26.62 -12.88 23.51
CA LEU A 866 26.40 -13.08 22.08
C LEU A 866 26.68 -11.79 21.31
N LEU A 867 26.14 -10.65 21.76
CA LEU A 867 26.40 -9.36 21.11
C LEU A 867 27.88 -8.96 21.20
N ALA A 868 28.53 -9.24 22.34
CA ALA A 868 29.97 -9.05 22.50
C ALA A 868 30.80 -9.95 21.56
N TYR A 869 30.38 -11.20 21.38
CA TYR A 869 31.02 -12.11 20.41
C TYR A 869 30.89 -11.58 18.98
N CYS A 870 29.69 -11.17 18.55
CA CYS A 870 29.48 -10.55 17.24
C CYS A 870 30.33 -9.29 17.00
N ALA A 871 30.74 -8.59 18.06
CA ALA A 871 31.60 -7.42 17.95
C ALA A 871 33.09 -7.75 17.75
N ARG A 872 33.64 -8.80 18.40
CA ARG A 872 35.11 -9.07 18.39
C ARG A 872 35.56 -10.54 18.55
N GLN A 873 34.70 -11.54 18.30
CA GLN A 873 35.02 -12.98 18.34
C GLN A 873 35.49 -13.57 19.69
N SER A 874 35.60 -12.79 20.79
CA SER A 874 36.00 -13.30 22.11
C SER A 874 34.84 -13.31 23.09
N ALA A 875 34.50 -14.50 23.62
CA ALA A 875 33.45 -14.69 24.64
C ALA A 875 33.92 -14.35 26.08
N HIS A 876 35.22 -14.11 26.28
CA HIS A 876 35.78 -13.74 27.58
C HIS A 876 36.34 -12.32 27.53
N ILE A 877 35.51 -11.34 27.89
CA ILE A 877 35.94 -9.95 28.09
C ILE A 877 35.47 -9.52 29.49
N PRO A 878 36.36 -9.04 30.38
CA PRO A 878 35.92 -8.37 31.61
C PRO A 878 35.24 -7.05 31.22
N VAL A 879 34.05 -6.79 31.78
CA VAL A 879 33.13 -5.66 31.48
C VAL A 879 33.71 -4.27 31.87
N GLY A 880 35.02 -4.07 31.80
CA GLY A 880 35.65 -2.78 32.14
C GLY A 880 37.13 -2.75 31.79
N GLY A 881 37.49 -2.38 30.56
CA GLY A 881 38.90 -2.22 30.19
C GLY A 881 39.22 -1.64 28.81
N PHE A 882 38.29 -1.62 27.86
CA PHE A 882 38.58 -1.17 26.49
C PHE A 882 37.88 0.13 26.12
N ARG A 883 38.54 0.96 25.31
CA ARG A 883 37.96 2.18 24.76
C ARG A 883 37.22 1.85 23.45
N LEU A 884 35.99 2.33 23.30
CA LEU A 884 35.10 2.07 22.14
C LEU A 884 35.76 2.24 20.76
N HIS A 885 36.71 3.18 20.61
CA HIS A 885 37.40 3.43 19.35
C HIS A 885 38.39 2.33 18.92
N GLU A 886 38.87 1.49 19.85
CA GLU A 886 39.80 0.39 19.55
C GLU A 886 39.08 -0.82 18.93
N LEU A 887 37.75 -0.90 19.09
CA LEU A 887 36.91 -2.00 18.61
C LEU A 887 36.53 -1.85 17.13
N ALA A 888 36.41 -0.62 16.64
CA ALA A 888 36.06 -0.30 15.25
C ALA A 888 37.13 -0.73 14.22
N LEU A 889 38.29 -1.20 14.67
CA LEU A 889 39.42 -1.57 13.81
C LEU A 889 39.36 -3.01 13.30
N TYR A 890 38.64 -3.92 13.97
CA TYR A 890 38.62 -5.36 13.64
C TYR A 890 37.27 -6.03 13.92
N PRO A 891 36.21 -5.67 13.19
CA PRO A 891 34.88 -6.27 13.37
C PRO A 891 34.81 -7.69 12.82
N VAL A 892 33.98 -8.53 13.44
CA VAL A 892 33.72 -9.93 12.99
C VAL A 892 33.06 -9.95 11.62
N PHE A 893 32.16 -9.00 11.37
CA PHE A 893 31.44 -8.84 10.11
C PHE A 893 31.76 -7.47 9.48
N PRO A 894 32.93 -7.30 8.83
CA PRO A 894 33.40 -6.00 8.34
C PRO A 894 32.56 -5.40 7.20
N HIS A 895 31.68 -6.18 6.60
CA HIS A 895 30.86 -5.80 5.45
C HIS A 895 29.36 -5.70 5.76
N LEU A 896 29.00 -5.72 7.04
CA LEU A 896 27.62 -5.67 7.48
C LEU A 896 26.96 -4.33 7.12
N THR A 897 25.86 -4.40 6.36
CA THR A 897 25.05 -3.26 5.90
C THR A 897 23.63 -3.25 6.44
N ALA A 898 23.08 -4.41 6.83
CA ALA A 898 21.78 -4.49 7.47
C ALA A 898 21.80 -5.43 8.69
N MET A 899 20.99 -5.10 9.69
CA MET A 899 20.86 -5.90 10.91
C MET A 899 19.40 -5.91 11.36
N SER A 900 18.92 -7.08 11.79
CA SER A 900 17.62 -7.24 12.45
C SER A 900 17.81 -7.91 13.81
N LEU A 901 17.23 -7.32 14.86
CA LEU A 901 17.23 -7.85 16.21
C LEU A 901 15.76 -8.03 16.64
N ASN A 902 15.33 -9.26 16.83
CA ASN A 902 13.97 -9.61 17.24
C ASN A 902 13.99 -10.22 18.65
N GLU A 903 13.27 -9.62 19.60
CA GLU A 903 13.16 -10.04 21.01
C GLU A 903 14.49 -10.14 21.78
N VAL A 904 15.58 -9.62 21.21
CA VAL A 904 16.92 -9.75 21.80
C VAL A 904 17.06 -8.85 23.02
N GLY A 905 17.04 -9.44 24.21
CA GLY A 905 17.28 -8.76 25.49
C GLY A 905 18.75 -8.69 25.88
N ALA A 906 19.35 -7.50 25.95
CA ALA A 906 20.73 -7.28 26.39
C ALA A 906 20.96 -5.91 27.05
N SER A 907 22.12 -5.71 27.69
CA SER A 907 22.50 -4.42 28.25
C SER A 907 22.81 -3.37 27.17
N GLU A 908 22.64 -2.10 27.52
CA GLU A 908 22.98 -0.96 26.65
C GLU A 908 24.46 -0.99 26.21
N HIS A 909 25.34 -1.46 27.10
CA HIS A 909 26.76 -1.62 26.78
C HIS A 909 26.99 -2.66 25.68
N ALA A 910 26.31 -3.80 25.75
CA ALA A 910 26.43 -4.87 24.75
C ALA A 910 25.93 -4.43 23.36
N PHE A 911 24.80 -3.73 23.29
CA PHE A 911 24.33 -3.12 22.04
C PHE A 911 25.32 -2.08 21.50
N GLN A 912 25.88 -1.24 22.38
CA GLN A 912 26.83 -0.21 21.97
C GLN A 912 28.11 -0.82 21.40
N LEU A 913 28.60 -1.93 21.98
CA LEU A 913 29.73 -2.70 21.44
C LEU A 913 29.44 -3.23 20.03
N LEU A 914 28.26 -3.83 19.84
CA LEU A 914 27.83 -4.37 18.55
C LEU A 914 27.73 -3.25 17.49
N PHE A 915 27.04 -2.16 17.78
CA PHE A 915 26.87 -1.03 16.86
C PHE A 915 28.18 -0.31 16.55
N ALA A 916 29.09 -0.21 17.52
CA ALA A 916 30.43 0.33 17.29
C ALA A 916 31.26 -0.53 16.33
N SER A 917 31.02 -1.84 16.27
CA SER A 917 31.67 -2.76 15.34
C SER A 917 31.06 -2.76 13.94
N ALA A 918 29.92 -2.09 13.71
CA ALA A 918 29.21 -2.08 12.43
C ALA A 918 29.17 -0.67 11.79
N PRO A 919 30.31 -0.05 11.43
CA PRO A 919 30.33 1.32 10.94
C PRO A 919 29.67 1.52 9.57
N ARG A 920 29.44 0.43 8.81
CA ARG A 920 28.81 0.41 7.48
C ARG A 920 27.32 0.05 7.51
N LEU A 921 26.72 -0.02 8.68
CA LEU A 921 25.32 -0.36 8.83
C LEU A 921 24.44 0.76 8.28
N HIS A 922 23.59 0.44 7.29
CA HIS A 922 22.64 1.36 6.65
C HIS A 922 21.20 1.12 7.11
N SER A 923 20.84 -0.12 7.46
CA SER A 923 19.51 -0.50 7.90
C SER A 923 19.57 -1.26 9.23
N LEU A 924 18.80 -0.81 10.22
CA LEU A 924 18.65 -1.48 11.51
C LEU A 924 17.16 -1.69 11.80
N MET A 925 16.79 -2.92 12.13
CA MET A 925 15.45 -3.29 12.56
C MET A 925 15.51 -3.82 13.99
N LEU A 926 14.68 -3.26 14.86
CA LEU A 926 14.56 -3.56 16.27
C LEU A 926 13.10 -3.96 16.52
N ILE A 927 12.81 -5.22 16.79
CA ILE A 927 11.47 -5.75 17.03
C ILE A 927 11.43 -6.30 18.45
N ASN A 928 10.48 -5.85 19.27
CA ASN A 928 10.32 -6.29 20.66
C ASN A 928 11.63 -6.22 21.50
N THR A 929 12.55 -5.32 21.15
CA THR A 929 13.84 -5.16 21.86
C THR A 929 13.74 -4.13 22.99
N PRO A 930 14.53 -4.25 24.08
CA PRO A 930 14.51 -3.28 25.17
C PRO A 930 14.98 -1.89 24.70
N ALA A 931 14.49 -0.82 25.34
CA ALA A 931 14.91 0.56 25.09
C ALA A 931 16.44 0.81 25.28
N ALA A 932 17.15 -0.14 25.89
CA ALA A 932 18.61 -0.15 25.90
C ALA A 932 19.22 -0.18 24.47
N ALA A 933 18.57 -0.86 23.51
CA ALA A 933 19.00 -0.94 22.12
C ALA A 933 18.94 0.43 21.43
N THR A 934 17.84 1.17 21.61
CA THR A 934 17.70 2.52 21.03
C THR A 934 18.67 3.51 21.67
N ARG A 935 18.88 3.46 23.00
CA ARG A 935 19.86 4.30 23.71
C ARG A 935 21.31 4.03 23.28
N ALA A 936 21.65 2.79 22.96
CA ALA A 936 22.99 2.42 22.51
C ALA A 936 23.42 3.08 21.18
N LEU A 937 22.48 3.65 20.41
CA LEU A 937 22.77 4.42 19.19
C LEU A 937 23.30 5.85 19.48
N ARG A 938 23.36 6.28 20.74
CA ARG A 938 23.86 7.61 21.13
C ARG A 938 25.33 7.80 20.76
N PRO A 939 25.72 9.00 20.26
CA PRO A 939 27.12 9.37 20.09
C PRO A 939 27.86 9.39 21.44
N GLY A 940 29.10 8.89 21.45
CA GLY A 940 29.97 8.92 22.63
C GLY A 940 30.87 10.16 22.67
N ARG A 941 31.21 10.63 23.88
CA ARG A 941 32.33 11.57 24.13
C ARG A 941 33.43 10.91 24.96
N PRO A 942 34.26 10.00 24.41
CA PRO A 942 35.50 9.64 25.08
C PRO A 942 36.53 10.75 24.83
N CYS A 943 37.07 11.27 25.93
CA CYS A 943 38.07 12.32 26.19
C CYS A 943 38.91 13.01 25.09
N ASP A 944 38.95 12.65 23.79
CA ASP A 944 39.77 13.37 22.79
C ASP A 944 39.22 13.36 21.33
N ALA A 945 38.06 12.76 21.02
CA ALA A 945 37.41 12.91 19.70
C ALA A 945 35.92 12.53 19.71
N PRO A 946 35.05 13.24 18.93
CA PRO A 946 33.66 12.86 18.74
C PRO A 946 33.54 11.52 17.99
N PHE A 947 32.75 10.56 18.50
CA PHE A 947 32.54 9.24 17.90
C PHE A 947 31.05 8.89 17.86
N CYS A 948 30.51 8.53 16.69
CA CYS A 948 29.13 8.11 16.50
C CYS A 948 29.09 6.64 16.05
N VAL A 949 28.30 5.81 16.73
CA VAL A 949 28.07 4.41 16.32
C VAL A 949 27.18 4.36 15.08
N CYS A 950 27.41 3.39 14.19
CA CYS A 950 26.67 3.25 12.91
C CYS A 950 26.49 4.61 12.18
N PRO A 951 27.56 5.31 11.79
CA PRO A 951 27.47 6.66 11.21
C PRO A 951 26.74 6.69 9.85
N GLN A 952 26.62 5.55 9.16
CA GLN A 952 25.94 5.40 7.87
C GLN A 952 24.48 4.92 7.99
N LEU A 953 23.92 4.88 9.20
CA LEU A 953 22.56 4.38 9.42
C LEU A 953 21.53 5.34 8.80
N ASP A 954 20.89 4.90 7.72
CA ASP A 954 19.89 5.67 6.96
C ASP A 954 18.45 5.22 7.27
N ARG A 955 18.25 3.93 7.60
CA ARG A 955 16.95 3.33 7.90
C ARG A 955 16.93 2.70 9.30
N LEU A 956 15.96 3.08 10.12
CA LEU A 956 15.71 2.52 11.45
C LEU A 956 14.23 2.12 11.59
N VAL A 957 13.98 0.84 11.80
CA VAL A 957 12.64 0.32 12.10
C VAL A 957 12.61 -0.11 13.56
N VAL A 958 11.65 0.40 14.34
CA VAL A 958 11.44 0.02 15.74
C VAL A 958 9.99 -0.44 15.92
N ARG A 959 9.80 -1.72 16.24
CA ARG A 959 8.50 -2.33 16.52
C ARG A 959 8.47 -2.82 17.97
N GLY A 960 7.30 -2.82 18.61
CA GLY A 960 7.14 -3.49 19.90
C GLY A 960 7.57 -2.69 21.13
N PHE A 961 7.33 -1.39 21.15
CA PHE A 961 7.61 -0.53 22.32
C PHE A 961 6.31 -0.15 23.08
N GLU A 962 6.40 -0.02 24.41
CA GLU A 962 5.25 0.10 25.34
C GLU A 962 4.38 1.37 25.18
N THR A 963 4.83 2.40 24.47
CA THR A 963 4.12 3.70 24.37
C THR A 963 4.13 4.22 22.95
N ALA A 964 3.18 5.05 22.49
CA ALA A 964 3.11 5.51 21.10
C ALA A 964 4.32 6.36 20.61
N MET A 965 5.20 6.81 21.52
CA MET A 965 6.49 7.45 21.20
C MET A 965 7.47 7.28 22.38
N ASP A 966 8.66 6.69 22.15
CA ASP A 966 9.77 6.71 23.12
C ASP A 966 10.51 8.07 23.04
N PRO A 967 10.37 8.98 24.04
CA PRO A 967 11.02 10.28 24.02
C PRO A 967 12.56 10.18 24.03
N ALA A 968 13.09 9.07 24.55
CA ALA A 968 14.53 8.84 24.59
C ALA A 968 15.10 8.63 23.19
N LEU A 969 14.37 7.95 22.29
CA LEU A 969 14.79 7.69 20.91
C LEU A 969 14.85 8.99 20.09
N MET A 970 13.87 9.90 20.24
CA MET A 970 13.94 11.21 19.58
C MET A 970 15.13 12.04 20.07
N GLY A 971 15.47 11.95 21.36
CA GLY A 971 16.70 12.53 21.90
C GLY A 971 17.95 11.93 21.26
N VAL A 972 18.01 10.61 21.11
CA VAL A 972 19.12 9.91 20.43
C VAL A 972 19.26 10.37 18.98
N LEU A 973 18.17 10.45 18.22
CA LEU A 973 18.19 10.88 16.82
C LEU A 973 18.65 12.34 16.69
N GLY A 974 18.22 13.21 17.60
CA GLY A 974 18.69 14.60 17.69
C GLY A 974 20.19 14.69 17.96
N GLU A 975 20.69 13.97 18.97
CA GLU A 975 22.12 13.91 19.28
C GLU A 975 22.93 13.37 18.08
N ARG A 976 22.45 12.35 17.37
CA ARG A 976 23.12 11.82 16.17
C ARG A 976 23.18 12.84 15.03
N ALA A 977 22.13 13.63 14.85
CA ALA A 977 22.09 14.69 13.85
C ALA A 977 23.15 15.78 14.11
N GLU A 978 23.42 16.12 15.38
CA GLU A 978 24.51 17.05 15.74
C GLU A 978 25.90 16.55 15.32
N TYR A 979 26.08 15.24 15.20
CA TYR A 979 27.32 14.60 14.75
C TYR A 979 27.33 14.29 13.24
N GLY A 980 26.32 14.77 12.48
CA GLY A 980 26.21 14.55 11.04
C GLY A 980 25.79 13.14 10.63
N ALA A 981 25.21 12.35 11.55
CA ALA A 981 24.77 10.97 11.34
C ALA A 981 23.23 10.84 11.38
N THR A 982 22.55 11.56 10.48
CA THR A 982 21.08 11.63 10.42
C THR A 982 20.47 10.36 9.82
N VAL A 983 19.47 9.78 10.50
CA VAL A 983 18.66 8.67 9.97
C VAL A 983 17.50 9.25 9.17
N ARG A 984 17.29 8.81 7.92
CA ARG A 984 16.33 9.42 6.96
C ARG A 984 14.97 8.73 6.96
N ASP A 985 14.96 7.41 7.14
CA ASP A 985 13.75 6.59 7.17
C ASP A 985 13.62 5.99 8.57
N VAL A 986 12.73 6.55 9.39
CA VAL A 986 12.46 6.04 10.74
C VAL A 986 11.01 5.58 10.80
N GLN A 987 10.82 4.28 11.02
CA GLN A 987 9.50 3.66 11.15
C GLN A 987 9.32 3.18 12.58
N MET A 988 8.21 3.56 13.20
CA MET A 988 7.90 3.15 14.57
C MET A 988 6.49 2.56 14.64
N GLN A 989 6.35 1.37 15.23
CA GLN A 989 5.07 0.72 15.51
C GLN A 989 4.99 0.30 16.99
N PRO A 990 4.09 0.88 17.81
CA PRO A 990 3.96 0.55 19.23
C PRO A 990 3.30 -0.82 19.44
N VAL A 991 3.49 -1.41 20.62
CA VAL A 991 2.69 -2.57 21.06
C VAL A 991 1.24 -2.12 21.17
N VAL A 992 0.31 -2.85 20.54
CA VAL A 992 -1.13 -2.64 20.71
C VAL A 992 -1.54 -3.19 22.08
N SER A 993 -1.24 -2.45 23.15
CA SER A 993 -1.62 -2.84 24.51
C SER A 993 -3.12 -2.67 24.70
N GLY A 994 -3.90 -3.73 24.43
CA GLY A 994 -5.35 -3.66 24.47
C GLY A 994 -6.11 -4.97 24.34
N ARG A 995 -5.48 -6.13 24.56
CA ARG A 995 -6.18 -7.40 24.78
C ARG A 995 -5.41 -8.20 25.82
N SER A 996 -6.11 -8.67 26.84
CA SER A 996 -5.58 -9.68 27.75
C SER A 996 -5.19 -10.90 26.92
N ALA A 997 -3.98 -11.41 27.12
CA ALA A 997 -3.47 -12.65 26.54
C ALA A 997 -4.55 -13.75 26.57
N SER A 998 -5.21 -13.91 25.44
CA SER A 998 -5.95 -15.10 25.06
C SER A 998 -5.22 -15.63 23.84
N GLU A 999 -5.10 -16.95 23.75
CA GLU A 999 -4.32 -17.76 22.80
C GLU A 999 -4.34 -17.30 21.32
N ALA A 1000 -5.28 -16.45 20.91
CA ALA A 1000 -5.36 -15.83 19.59
C ALA A 1000 -4.29 -14.76 19.27
N ASP A 1001 -3.69 -14.09 20.27
CA ASP A 1001 -2.67 -13.04 20.01
C ASP A 1001 -1.26 -13.64 19.81
N GLU A 1002 -0.94 -14.78 20.42
CA GLU A 1002 0.29 -15.57 20.12
C GLU A 1002 0.25 -16.13 18.69
N VAL A 1003 -0.96 -16.46 18.19
CA VAL A 1003 -1.20 -16.94 16.82
C VAL A 1003 -1.01 -15.83 15.77
N ALA A 1004 -1.24 -14.56 16.14
CA ALA A 1004 -1.10 -13.43 15.22
C ALA A 1004 0.37 -13.01 14.99
N GLU A 1005 1.23 -13.10 16.01
CA GLU A 1005 2.68 -12.90 15.85
C GLU A 1005 3.33 -14.04 15.05
N ALA A 1006 2.87 -15.28 15.23
CA ALA A 1006 3.24 -16.39 14.34
C ALA A 1006 2.82 -16.11 12.88
N TYR A 1007 1.65 -15.49 12.64
CA TYR A 1007 1.19 -15.16 11.29
C TYR A 1007 2.15 -14.20 10.54
N GLU A 1008 2.69 -13.17 11.20
CA GLU A 1008 3.60 -12.19 10.58
C GLU A 1008 5.02 -12.75 10.33
N ASP A 1009 5.53 -13.58 11.25
CA ASP A 1009 6.83 -14.24 11.08
C ASP A 1009 6.78 -15.32 9.96
N PHE A 1010 5.63 -15.99 9.78
CA PHE A 1010 5.42 -17.00 8.74
C PHE A 1010 5.04 -16.41 7.36
N GLU A 1011 4.25 -15.31 7.28
CA GLU A 1011 3.99 -14.62 5.98
C GLU A 1011 5.24 -13.94 5.42
N GLY A 1012 6.10 -13.38 6.28
CA GLY A 1012 7.41 -12.86 5.86
C GLY A 1012 8.33 -13.95 5.30
N GLU A 1013 8.21 -15.19 5.77
CA GLU A 1013 8.93 -16.36 5.23
C GLU A 1013 8.30 -16.88 3.90
N LEU A 1014 6.99 -16.71 3.71
CA LEU A 1014 6.26 -17.05 2.47
C LEU A 1014 6.45 -16.01 1.35
N ASP A 1015 6.45 -14.72 1.65
CA ASP A 1015 6.65 -13.63 0.68
C ASP A 1015 8.07 -13.63 0.09
N VAL A 1016 9.07 -13.96 0.92
CA VAL A 1016 10.46 -14.18 0.45
C VAL A 1016 10.57 -15.45 -0.41
N ALA A 1017 9.72 -16.46 -0.17
CA ALA A 1017 9.70 -17.71 -0.93
C ALA A 1017 8.90 -17.65 -2.24
N MET A 1018 7.85 -16.83 -2.31
CA MET A 1018 6.96 -16.68 -3.47
C MET A 1018 7.41 -15.54 -4.41
N GLY A 1019 8.07 -14.50 -3.87
CA GLY A 1019 8.54 -13.33 -4.61
C GLY A 1019 9.81 -13.53 -5.46
N GLU A 1020 10.52 -14.67 -5.32
CA GLU A 1020 11.75 -14.98 -6.08
C GLU A 1020 11.54 -16.05 -7.18
N LEU A 1021 10.39 -16.08 -7.86
CA LEU A 1021 10.29 -16.83 -9.12
C LEU A 1021 11.19 -16.12 -10.18
N PRO A 1022 12.09 -16.83 -10.86
CA PRO A 1022 12.99 -16.20 -11.83
C PRO A 1022 12.19 -15.59 -12.99
N PRO A 1023 12.52 -14.36 -13.45
CA PRO A 1023 11.96 -13.82 -14.68
C PRO A 1023 12.33 -14.72 -15.87
N LEU A 1024 11.51 -14.65 -16.93
CA LEU A 1024 11.69 -15.38 -18.19
C LEU A 1024 13.16 -15.37 -18.65
N PRO A 1025 13.69 -16.46 -19.24
CA PRO A 1025 14.91 -16.35 -20.01
C PRO A 1025 14.68 -15.32 -21.13
N HIS A 1026 15.49 -14.27 -21.16
CA HIS A 1026 15.54 -13.33 -22.28
C HIS A 1026 15.78 -14.13 -23.57
N PHE A 1027 14.78 -14.20 -24.45
CA PHE A 1027 15.03 -14.42 -25.86
C PHE A 1027 15.55 -13.09 -26.40
N ASP A 1028 16.87 -12.93 -26.42
CA ASP A 1028 17.50 -11.91 -27.25
C ASP A 1028 17.17 -12.25 -28.71
N LEU A 1029 16.22 -11.51 -29.29
CA LEU A 1029 16.25 -11.26 -30.71
C LEU A 1029 17.35 -10.23 -30.95
N ASP A 1030 18.59 -10.70 -31.00
CA ASP A 1030 19.72 -9.94 -31.54
C ASP A 1030 19.43 -9.65 -33.02
N LEU A 1031 18.84 -8.48 -33.28
CA LEU A 1031 18.65 -7.93 -34.62
C LEU A 1031 19.91 -7.21 -35.15
N GLU A 1032 21.03 -7.29 -34.43
CA GLU A 1032 22.30 -6.65 -34.82
C GLU A 1032 23.47 -7.65 -34.90
N ALA A 1033 23.33 -8.69 -35.71
CA ALA A 1033 24.50 -9.36 -36.28
C ALA A 1033 24.13 -10.14 -37.52
N TRP A 1034 24.29 -9.54 -38.70
CA TRP A 1034 24.99 -10.20 -39.82
C TRP A 1034 25.46 -9.19 -40.89
N PRO A 1035 26.59 -9.49 -41.55
CA PRO A 1035 27.43 -8.51 -42.21
C PRO A 1035 26.95 -8.18 -43.62
N ALA A 1036 27.12 -6.92 -44.00
CA ALA A 1036 27.10 -6.50 -45.39
C ALA A 1036 28.33 -7.02 -46.12
N ASP A 1037 28.10 -7.77 -47.21
CA ASP A 1037 28.71 -7.61 -48.54
C ASP A 1037 29.01 -8.94 -49.27
N ASP A 1038 28.85 -8.83 -50.59
CA ASP A 1038 29.29 -9.71 -51.69
C ASP A 1038 28.48 -10.99 -51.99
N VAL A 1039 27.75 -10.97 -53.12
CA VAL A 1039 28.18 -11.55 -54.42
C VAL A 1039 27.01 -11.55 -55.42
N GLU A 1040 27.33 -11.11 -56.63
CA GLU A 1040 26.51 -11.06 -57.84
C GLU A 1040 25.97 -12.42 -58.33
N SER A 1041 24.84 -12.32 -59.05
CA SER A 1041 24.48 -13.10 -60.24
C SER A 1041 24.03 -14.56 -60.10
N THR A 1042 22.80 -14.79 -60.57
CA THR A 1042 22.30 -15.83 -61.50
C THR A 1042 21.01 -16.49 -61.05
N ASP A 1043 19.92 -15.99 -61.64
CA ASP A 1043 18.91 -16.72 -62.40
C ASP A 1043 18.33 -18.06 -61.88
N ILE A 1044 17.02 -17.97 -61.59
CA ILE A 1044 15.92 -18.70 -62.26
C ILE A 1044 15.26 -19.89 -61.51
N GLN A 1045 13.98 -19.62 -61.16
CA GLN A 1045 12.78 -20.51 -61.13
C GLN A 1045 12.75 -21.58 -60.03
N ASP A 1046 11.81 -21.62 -59.07
CA ASP A 1046 10.35 -21.60 -59.24
C ASP A 1046 9.62 -21.51 -57.86
N VAL A 1047 8.53 -20.69 -57.78
CA VAL A 1047 7.24 -20.95 -57.06
C VAL A 1047 7.16 -20.78 -55.51
N PRO A 1048 6.11 -20.15 -54.93
CA PRO A 1048 5.34 -18.97 -55.35
C PRO A 1048 5.07 -17.95 -54.21
N THR A 1049 4.97 -16.70 -54.63
CA THR A 1049 4.35 -15.51 -54.01
C THR A 1049 3.17 -15.75 -53.05
N ALA A 1050 3.31 -15.28 -51.80
CA ALA A 1050 2.22 -14.70 -51.00
C ALA A 1050 2.76 -13.87 -49.82
N LEU A 1051 3.55 -12.82 -50.07
CA LEU A 1051 3.81 -11.78 -49.06
C LEU A 1051 4.18 -10.44 -49.70
N GLU A 1052 3.35 -9.93 -50.62
CA GLU A 1052 3.57 -8.60 -51.21
C GLU A 1052 2.29 -7.81 -51.50
N SER A 1053 1.22 -8.09 -50.75
CA SER A 1053 -0.04 -7.34 -50.89
C SER A 1053 -0.73 -7.16 -49.54
N ALA A 1054 -0.10 -6.40 -48.64
CA ALA A 1054 -0.78 -5.77 -47.49
C ALA A 1054 0.02 -4.61 -46.86
N ILE A 1055 0.70 -3.77 -47.65
CA ILE A 1055 1.16 -2.44 -47.21
C ILE A 1055 0.86 -1.42 -48.30
N VAL A 1056 -0.42 -1.18 -48.57
CA VAL A 1056 -0.96 0.09 -49.07
C VAL A 1056 -2.43 0.12 -48.65
N LEU A 1057 -2.88 1.26 -48.09
CA LEU A 1057 -4.25 1.65 -47.71
C LEU A 1057 -4.55 1.67 -46.20
N SER A 1058 -4.10 2.72 -45.53
CA SER A 1058 -4.97 3.43 -44.58
C SER A 1058 -4.68 4.94 -44.60
N SER A 1059 -5.21 5.59 -45.63
CA SER A 1059 -5.69 6.97 -45.53
C SER A 1059 -7.18 6.95 -45.88
N SER A 1060 -8.03 6.66 -44.88
CA SER A 1060 -9.45 7.01 -44.83
C SER A 1060 -10.02 6.63 -43.47
#